data_AF-E6M232-F1
#
_entry.id   AF-E6M232-F1
#
_cell.length_a   1.000
_cell.length_b   1.000
_cell.length_c   1.000
_cell.angle_alpha   90.00
_cell.angle_beta   90.00
_cell.angle_gamma   90.00
#
_symmetry.space_group_name_H-M   'P 1'
#
loop_
_entity.id
_entity.type
_entity.pdbx_description
1 polymer ?
#
loop_
_entity_poly.entity_id
_entity_poly.type
_entity_poly.pdbx_seq_one_letter_code
_entity_poly.pdbx_strand_id
1 'polypeptide(L)'
;MGVTLAALGLSATGLVVGVPGANSVSVQPAGTPVTLGNNEATARAEFETLWNSTDQVTPFSSGTVISSCTPGTAQPEAVQAMLSTWNYLRSLNHLAPVSLPAGYAPQGPAQAAALTAAAGPVASPVPDSVPGVACLNEDVKLASRSGVIARLDGIVTPATEILRYITEASTTNTNDNLGHRLQMFSPIQANAAIGAVSIGTSGPTATSIQLFDTTYQAAGRPAHPNFWNPAIQQPPSLAWPAAGYFPSRILPTGAGENVSRWSYSGRCADLRNAEVRVTGPTGEIPLQVIHRAEPGIDPNQTPWQYGGYDTILFKVPLDQLTIPSFYNVARYTVSISNINTAPNCQPVPASTSYQINLFNSDWPADPDGDADQDGVVNSLDSRPHIPDLHTDRIAGADRFETSAAIAKSASSRPAVAYLARSDVFADALVGGVLKDGPVLLVPPDSSPVPAVISETLRALKPKQVAALGGTGAISDARLYELAGGRAALRIGGANRVDTSVMVARRAFTKANSLYIANAYGPGGRVSPDALTGAALGDGPIVLVDSSSPAIATIRQLASDLQVKRVVALGGRSAVSDAVLRSVANGKAATRLGGRDRYETSREIALESARLQPSTHAYLARGDVFADAVSGGHLRNGPILLVPRGCGRLDQSTLRTLAKLNAFQVTALGGYAAICEESLQSALDWPDYVNHNVTEF
;
A
#
# COMPACT_ATOMS: atom_id res chain seq x y z
N MET A 1 24.22 -79.68 -23.23
CA MET A 1 24.69 -80.08 -21.88
C MET A 1 24.90 -78.82 -21.07
N GLY A 2 24.60 -78.84 -19.76
CA GLY A 2 24.94 -77.75 -18.84
C GLY A 2 23.92 -76.61 -18.78
N VAL A 3 23.02 -76.65 -17.80
CA VAL A 3 22.15 -75.53 -17.40
C VAL A 3 22.80 -74.82 -16.20
N THR A 4 22.75 -73.49 -16.16
CA THR A 4 22.88 -72.75 -14.90
C THR A 4 21.94 -71.54 -14.92
N LEU A 5 21.00 -71.48 -13.97
CA LEU A 5 20.16 -70.30 -13.75
C LEU A 5 21.00 -69.18 -13.13
N ALA A 6 20.85 -67.95 -13.64
CA ALA A 6 21.29 -66.73 -12.97
C ALA A 6 20.05 -65.96 -12.47
N ALA A 7 20.12 -65.46 -11.23
CA ALA A 7 18.97 -64.90 -10.53
C ALA A 7 18.57 -63.49 -11.01
N LEU A 8 17.28 -63.18 -10.93
CA LEU A 8 16.70 -61.87 -11.18
C LEU A 8 17.09 -60.88 -10.07
N GLY A 9 17.92 -59.88 -10.41
CA GLY A 9 18.20 -58.72 -9.55
C GLY A 9 17.29 -57.54 -9.90
N LEU A 10 16.17 -57.39 -9.19
CA LEU A 10 15.37 -56.16 -9.22
C LEU A 10 15.97 -55.12 -8.27
N SER A 11 16.71 -54.15 -8.81
CA SER A 11 17.13 -52.96 -8.06
C SER A 11 16.13 -51.82 -8.30
N ALA A 12 15.30 -51.54 -7.30
CA ALA A 12 14.42 -50.38 -7.30
C ALA A 12 15.23 -49.10 -7.01
N THR A 13 15.57 -48.34 -8.05
CA THR A 13 16.04 -46.95 -7.88
C THR A 13 14.85 -46.05 -7.58
N GLY A 14 14.69 -45.69 -6.30
CA GLY A 14 13.61 -44.81 -5.85
C GLY A 14 13.71 -43.42 -6.50
N LEU A 15 12.58 -42.90 -6.99
CA LEU A 15 12.49 -41.50 -7.41
C LEU A 15 12.68 -40.59 -6.20
N VAL A 16 13.80 -39.89 -6.14
CA VAL A 16 13.96 -38.72 -5.27
C VAL A 16 13.18 -37.57 -5.90
N VAL A 17 11.91 -37.42 -5.51
CA VAL A 17 11.14 -36.21 -5.79
C VAL A 17 11.76 -35.08 -4.95
N GLY A 18 12.49 -34.19 -5.61
CA GLY A 18 13.08 -33.02 -4.96
C GLY A 18 11.97 -32.08 -4.46
N VAL A 19 11.83 -32.00 -3.13
CA VAL A 19 11.01 -30.97 -2.48
C VAL A 19 11.62 -29.59 -2.80
N PRO A 20 10.83 -28.56 -3.17
CA PRO A 20 11.35 -27.22 -3.35
C PRO A 20 12.00 -26.72 -2.05
N GLY A 21 13.21 -26.17 -2.16
CA GLY A 21 13.94 -25.67 -0.98
C GLY A 21 13.12 -24.63 -0.22
N ALA A 22 13.06 -24.76 1.10
CA ALA A 22 12.46 -23.75 1.95
C ALA A 22 13.20 -22.42 1.78
N ASN A 23 12.49 -21.37 1.36
CA ASN A 23 13.04 -20.02 1.35
C ASN A 23 13.41 -19.63 2.79
N SER A 24 14.71 -19.57 3.09
CA SER A 24 15.19 -19.07 4.36
C SER A 24 14.93 -17.57 4.44
N VAL A 25 14.10 -17.17 5.41
CA VAL A 25 13.94 -15.75 5.76
C VAL A 25 15.30 -15.25 6.26
N SER A 26 15.83 -14.22 5.61
CA SER A 26 17.11 -13.63 6.00
C SER A 26 17.00 -12.97 7.37
N VAL A 27 18.01 -13.19 8.20
CA VAL A 27 18.12 -12.57 9.53
C VAL A 27 18.26 -11.05 9.37
N GLN A 28 17.48 -10.29 10.12
CA GLN A 28 17.75 -8.88 10.39
C GLN A 28 18.31 -8.74 11.81
N PRO A 29 19.29 -7.85 12.04
CA PRO A 29 19.64 -7.43 13.39
C PRO A 29 18.41 -6.78 14.06
N ALA A 30 18.40 -6.73 15.39
CA ALA A 30 17.40 -5.93 16.10
C ALA A 30 17.43 -4.51 15.55
N GLY A 31 16.27 -4.00 15.11
CA GLY A 31 16.15 -2.63 14.60
C GLY A 31 16.69 -1.66 15.64
N THR A 32 17.36 -0.60 15.18
CA THR A 32 17.83 0.46 16.08
C THR A 32 16.66 0.93 16.93
N PRO A 33 16.78 1.01 18.28
CA PRO A 33 15.69 1.49 19.11
C PRO A 33 15.21 2.84 18.60
N VAL A 34 13.92 2.91 18.22
CA VAL A 34 13.29 4.17 17.84
C VAL A 34 13.15 4.99 19.12
N THR A 35 14.15 5.82 19.39
CA THR A 35 14.06 6.83 20.44
C THR A 35 13.14 7.92 19.92
N LEU A 36 11.83 7.69 20.08
CA LEU A 36 10.77 8.59 19.60
C LEU A 36 11.13 10.02 19.97
N GLY A 37 11.18 10.89 18.96
CA GLY A 37 11.75 12.22 19.14
C GLY A 37 11.05 13.00 20.26
N ASN A 38 11.83 13.68 21.10
CA ASN A 38 11.33 14.55 22.18
C ASN A 38 10.58 15.81 21.66
N ASN A 39 10.26 15.87 20.37
CA ASN A 39 9.55 16.95 19.70
C ASN A 39 8.52 16.37 18.73
N GLU A 40 7.45 17.13 18.50
CA GLU A 40 6.30 16.70 17.71
C GLU A 40 6.64 16.31 16.27
N ALA A 41 7.43 17.13 15.57
CA ALA A 41 7.73 16.93 14.15
C ALA A 41 8.47 15.62 13.88
N THR A 42 9.38 15.23 14.78
CA THR A 42 10.04 13.92 14.72
C THR A 42 9.06 12.78 15.00
N ALA A 43 8.28 12.84 16.08
CA ALA A 43 7.32 11.79 16.43
C ALA A 43 6.25 11.57 15.33
N ARG A 44 5.80 12.67 14.72
CA ARG A 44 4.90 12.70 13.55
C ARG A 44 5.52 12.03 12.33
N ALA A 45 6.71 12.48 11.91
CA ALA A 45 7.38 11.94 10.73
C ALA A 45 7.73 10.44 10.90
N GLU A 46 8.12 10.01 12.10
CA GLU A 46 8.35 8.60 12.43
C GLU A 46 7.06 7.78 12.34
N PHE A 47 5.95 8.29 12.87
CA PHE A 47 4.63 7.64 12.79
C PHE A 47 4.13 7.54 11.35
N GLU A 48 4.14 8.64 10.59
CA GLU A 48 3.69 8.68 9.19
C GLU A 48 4.56 7.79 8.30
N THR A 49 5.89 7.81 8.47
CA THR A 49 6.81 6.95 7.70
C THR A 49 6.51 5.47 7.95
N LEU A 50 6.37 5.09 9.21
CA LEU A 50 5.98 3.72 9.58
C LEU A 50 4.63 3.38 8.99
N TRP A 51 3.58 4.14 9.34
CA TRP A 51 2.21 3.78 9.02
C TRP A 51 1.99 3.70 7.51
N ASN A 52 2.46 4.69 6.73
CA ASN A 52 2.37 4.64 5.27
C ASN A 52 3.10 3.42 4.68
N SER A 53 4.22 2.99 5.27
CA SER A 53 4.95 1.82 4.78
C SER A 53 4.28 0.48 5.15
N THR A 54 3.66 0.37 6.32
CA THR A 54 3.09 -0.89 6.84
C THR A 54 1.62 -1.09 6.46
N ASP A 55 0.87 -0.01 6.24
CA ASP A 55 -0.52 -0.02 5.81
C ASP A 55 -0.65 -0.40 4.31
N GLN A 56 0.35 -0.09 3.50
CA GLN A 56 0.36 -0.43 2.06
C GLN A 56 0.65 -1.92 1.77
N VAL A 57 0.97 -2.73 2.78
CA VAL A 57 1.35 -4.14 2.59
C VAL A 57 0.11 -5.05 2.66
N THR A 58 -0.20 -5.70 1.54
CA THR A 58 -1.15 -6.82 1.52
C THR A 58 -0.57 -7.99 2.36
N PRO A 59 -1.30 -8.62 3.30
CA PRO A 59 -0.76 -9.68 4.15
C PRO A 59 -1.13 -11.12 3.71
N PHE A 60 -1.25 -11.35 2.41
CA PHE A 60 -1.71 -12.65 1.89
C PHE A 60 -0.57 -13.66 1.81
N SER A 61 -0.71 -14.74 2.57
CA SER A 61 0.18 -15.91 2.56
C SER A 61 -0.17 -16.85 1.40
N SER A 62 0.47 -18.03 1.32
CA SER A 62 0.13 -19.04 0.30
C SER A 62 0.31 -20.47 0.80
N GLY A 63 -0.45 -21.43 0.24
CA GLY A 63 -0.20 -22.87 0.42
C GLY A 63 -0.88 -23.57 1.61
N THR A 64 -1.70 -22.87 2.40
CA THR A 64 -2.50 -23.52 3.46
C THR A 64 -3.59 -24.42 2.87
N VAL A 65 -3.76 -25.62 3.41
CA VAL A 65 -4.83 -26.57 3.00
C VAL A 65 -5.52 -27.13 4.24
N ILE A 66 -6.74 -26.66 4.52
CA ILE A 66 -7.51 -27.03 5.73
C ILE A 66 -7.84 -28.53 5.73
N SER A 67 -8.27 -29.10 4.60
CA SER A 67 -8.71 -30.50 4.51
C SER A 67 -7.62 -31.54 4.80
N SER A 68 -6.34 -31.15 4.67
CA SER A 68 -5.17 -31.99 5.00
C SER A 68 -4.35 -31.43 6.16
N CYS A 69 -4.86 -30.43 6.89
CA CYS A 69 -4.16 -29.74 7.98
C CYS A 69 -2.74 -29.28 7.63
N THR A 70 -2.54 -28.84 6.39
CA THR A 70 -1.24 -28.41 5.85
C THR A 70 -1.08 -26.90 6.05
N PRO A 71 -0.01 -26.42 6.71
CA PRO A 71 0.25 -25.00 6.87
C PRO A 71 0.71 -24.37 5.57
N GLY A 72 0.38 -23.09 5.38
CA GLY A 72 0.97 -22.27 4.33
C GLY A 72 2.29 -21.62 4.74
N THR A 73 2.86 -20.89 3.79
CA THR A 73 4.01 -19.99 3.99
C THR A 73 3.50 -18.56 4.13
N ALA A 74 3.79 -17.93 5.26
CA ALA A 74 3.49 -16.52 5.51
C ALA A 74 4.22 -15.59 4.53
N GLN A 75 3.66 -14.40 4.29
CA GLN A 75 4.32 -13.42 3.42
C GLN A 75 5.41 -12.65 4.20
N PRO A 76 6.69 -12.69 3.76
CA PRO A 76 7.77 -12.03 4.51
C PRO A 76 7.59 -10.52 4.70
N GLU A 77 7.07 -9.80 3.70
CA GLU A 77 6.88 -8.35 3.80
C GLU A 77 5.79 -8.00 4.85
N ALA A 78 4.73 -8.81 4.90
CA ALA A 78 3.64 -8.65 5.86
C ALA A 78 4.09 -8.89 7.30
N VAL A 79 4.91 -9.92 7.50
CA VAL A 79 5.56 -10.19 8.80
C VAL A 79 6.40 -9.00 9.25
N GLN A 80 7.24 -8.45 8.36
CA GLN A 80 8.07 -7.30 8.69
C GLN A 80 7.23 -6.05 8.99
N ALA A 81 6.12 -5.83 8.28
CA ALA A 81 5.19 -4.74 8.56
C ALA A 81 4.51 -4.88 9.94
N MET A 82 4.04 -6.08 10.30
CA MET A 82 3.48 -6.36 11.63
C MET A 82 4.53 -6.15 12.74
N LEU A 83 5.74 -6.69 12.56
CA LEU A 83 6.84 -6.58 13.52
C LEU A 83 7.29 -5.13 13.71
N SER A 84 7.38 -4.36 12.62
CA SER A 84 7.74 -2.93 12.67
C SER A 84 6.69 -2.12 13.39
N THR A 85 5.40 -2.38 13.13
CA THR A 85 4.29 -1.73 13.83
C THR A 85 4.34 -2.06 15.33
N TRP A 86 4.50 -3.34 15.70
CA TRP A 86 4.61 -3.73 17.11
C TRP A 86 5.82 -3.08 17.80
N ASN A 87 6.98 -3.03 17.15
CA ASN A 87 8.19 -2.42 17.71
C ASN A 87 8.05 -0.91 17.93
N TYR A 88 7.30 -0.21 17.08
CA TYR A 88 6.94 1.20 17.32
C TYR A 88 5.99 1.35 18.52
N LEU A 89 4.95 0.52 18.63
CA LEU A 89 4.04 0.61 19.78
C LEU A 89 4.75 0.25 21.11
N ARG A 90 5.80 -0.57 21.05
CA ARG A 90 6.72 -0.83 22.16
C ARG A 90 7.62 0.37 22.47
N SER A 91 8.15 1.07 21.47
CA SER A 91 9.04 2.22 21.70
C SER A 91 8.33 3.42 22.33
N LEU A 92 6.99 3.54 22.18
CA LEU A 92 6.15 4.48 22.94
C LEU A 92 6.33 4.34 24.47
N ASN A 93 6.58 3.12 24.96
CA ASN A 93 6.88 2.85 26.38
C ASN A 93 8.39 2.65 26.64
N HIS A 94 9.26 3.16 25.75
CA HIS A 94 10.73 3.00 25.78
C HIS A 94 11.22 1.55 25.86
N LEU A 95 10.41 0.59 25.36
CA LEU A 95 10.76 -0.82 25.40
C LEU A 95 11.72 -1.18 24.26
N ALA A 96 12.64 -2.10 24.56
CA ALA A 96 13.51 -2.69 23.54
C ALA A 96 12.67 -3.41 22.44
N PRO A 97 13.06 -3.30 21.16
CA PRO A 97 12.38 -3.99 20.07
C PRO A 97 12.52 -5.51 20.20
N VAL A 98 11.46 -6.22 19.81
CA VAL A 98 11.47 -7.68 19.63
C VAL A 98 11.98 -8.03 18.24
N SER A 99 12.60 -9.21 18.11
CA SER A 99 13.17 -9.72 16.87
C SER A 99 12.77 -11.19 16.64
N LEU A 100 12.88 -11.63 15.39
CA LEU A 100 12.68 -13.03 15.01
C LEU A 100 14.02 -13.79 15.16
N PRO A 101 14.07 -14.98 15.77
CA PRO A 101 15.33 -15.65 16.02
C PRO A 101 16.04 -16.12 14.73
N ALA A 102 17.35 -15.97 14.69
CA ALA A 102 18.19 -16.41 13.57
C ALA A 102 18.14 -17.93 13.39
N GLY A 103 17.86 -18.40 12.16
CA GLY A 103 17.81 -19.83 11.84
C GLY A 103 16.57 -20.58 12.37
N TYR A 104 15.60 -19.88 12.95
CA TYR A 104 14.33 -20.48 13.38
C TYR A 104 13.56 -21.04 12.19
N ALA A 105 13.28 -22.36 12.22
CA ALA A 105 12.34 -22.97 11.30
C ALA A 105 10.90 -22.70 11.82
N PRO A 106 10.09 -21.86 11.16
CA PRO A 106 8.76 -21.48 11.68
C PRO A 106 7.75 -22.64 11.69
N GLN A 107 8.11 -23.79 11.14
CA GLN A 107 7.16 -24.82 10.73
C GLN A 107 6.46 -25.56 11.88
N GLY A 108 6.97 -25.59 13.12
CA GLY A 108 6.32 -26.34 14.20
C GLY A 108 5.26 -25.52 14.94
N PRO A 109 5.65 -24.66 15.90
CA PRO A 109 4.72 -23.84 16.66
C PRO A 109 3.87 -22.90 15.79
N ALA A 110 4.43 -22.33 14.71
CA ALA A 110 3.65 -21.45 13.86
C ALA A 110 2.65 -22.18 12.95
N GLN A 111 2.92 -23.44 12.59
CA GLN A 111 1.89 -24.33 12.02
C GLN A 111 0.77 -24.54 13.04
N ALA A 112 1.07 -24.67 14.33
CA ALA A 112 0.05 -24.83 15.36
C ALA A 112 -0.84 -23.58 15.55
N ALA A 113 -0.26 -22.38 15.55
CA ALA A 113 -1.03 -21.14 15.53
C ALA A 113 -1.77 -20.89 14.21
N ALA A 114 -1.18 -21.29 13.07
CA ALA A 114 -1.86 -21.25 11.78
C ALA A 114 -3.07 -22.20 11.74
N LEU A 115 -2.91 -23.40 12.28
CA LEU A 115 -3.98 -24.40 12.41
C LEU A 115 -5.03 -23.98 13.43
N THR A 116 -4.68 -23.27 14.50
CA THR A 116 -5.63 -22.65 15.45
C THR A 116 -6.63 -21.76 14.74
N ALA A 117 -6.15 -20.81 13.95
CA ALA A 117 -7.04 -19.87 13.27
C ALA A 117 -7.70 -20.48 12.01
N ALA A 118 -7.20 -21.62 11.52
CA ALA A 118 -7.88 -22.43 10.51
C ALA A 118 -8.87 -23.45 11.11
N ALA A 119 -8.91 -23.59 12.45
CA ALA A 119 -9.73 -24.59 13.13
C ALA A 119 -11.22 -24.19 13.12
N GLY A 120 -11.53 -22.90 13.06
CA GLY A 120 -12.90 -22.37 12.94
C GLY A 120 -12.93 -20.97 12.34
N PRO A 121 -14.10 -20.37 12.12
CA PRO A 121 -14.23 -19.03 11.54
C PRO A 121 -13.70 -17.90 12.44
N VAL A 122 -13.43 -18.20 13.72
CA VAL A 122 -12.88 -17.26 14.71
C VAL A 122 -11.82 -17.99 15.53
N ALA A 123 -10.67 -17.36 15.76
CA ALA A 123 -9.67 -17.85 16.69
C ALA A 123 -10.23 -17.79 18.13
N SER A 124 -10.25 -18.93 18.82
CA SER A 124 -10.77 -19.07 20.20
C SER A 124 -9.64 -19.51 21.13
N PRO A 125 -9.49 -18.95 22.36
CA PRO A 125 -8.57 -19.47 23.37
C PRO A 125 -8.98 -20.88 23.87
N VAL A 126 -10.23 -21.28 23.60
CA VAL A 126 -10.79 -22.61 23.86
C VAL A 126 -11.27 -23.20 22.52
N PRO A 127 -10.35 -23.69 21.66
CA PRO A 127 -10.70 -24.11 20.29
C PRO A 127 -11.57 -25.37 20.27
N ASP A 128 -11.55 -26.17 21.34
CA ASP A 128 -12.38 -27.35 21.54
C ASP A 128 -13.87 -27.05 21.80
N SER A 129 -14.23 -25.80 22.12
CA SER A 129 -15.63 -25.37 22.23
C SER A 129 -16.23 -24.82 20.93
N VAL A 130 -15.47 -24.82 19.82
CA VAL A 130 -15.91 -24.24 18.53
C VAL A 130 -16.67 -25.28 17.70
N PRO A 131 -17.95 -25.06 17.33
CA PRO A 131 -18.69 -26.01 16.50
C PRO A 131 -18.09 -26.17 15.10
N GLY A 132 -17.97 -27.42 14.64
CA GLY A 132 -17.41 -27.73 13.32
C GLY A 132 -15.88 -27.68 13.23
N VAL A 133 -15.19 -27.65 14.37
CA VAL A 133 -13.73 -27.48 14.43
C VAL A 133 -12.95 -28.61 13.74
N ALA A 134 -11.98 -28.25 12.90
CA ALA A 134 -11.08 -29.18 12.20
C ALA A 134 -9.62 -29.03 12.69
N CYS A 135 -8.78 -30.02 12.39
CA CYS A 135 -7.33 -30.00 12.65
C CYS A 135 -6.88 -29.80 14.13
N LEU A 136 -7.78 -30.00 15.09
CA LEU A 136 -7.50 -29.86 16.51
C LEU A 136 -6.47 -30.90 17.01
N ASN A 137 -5.37 -30.42 17.60
CA ASN A 137 -4.37 -31.21 18.30
C ASN A 137 -3.82 -30.45 19.52
N GLU A 138 -2.93 -31.05 20.31
CA GLU A 138 -2.42 -30.40 21.53
C GLU A 138 -1.58 -29.14 21.25
N ASP A 139 -0.84 -29.09 20.14
CA ASP A 139 -0.10 -27.87 19.77
C ASP A 139 -1.07 -26.74 19.38
N VAL A 140 -2.17 -27.06 18.69
CA VAL A 140 -3.27 -26.11 18.38
C VAL A 140 -3.91 -25.57 19.66
N LYS A 141 -4.29 -26.44 20.60
CA LYS A 141 -4.86 -26.03 21.89
C LYS A 141 -3.90 -25.14 22.69
N LEU A 142 -2.62 -25.49 22.71
CA LEU A 142 -1.57 -24.76 23.40
C LEU A 142 -1.33 -23.39 22.75
N ALA A 143 -1.25 -23.33 21.41
CA ALA A 143 -1.07 -22.10 20.67
C ALA A 143 -2.25 -21.13 20.84
N SER A 144 -3.47 -21.65 20.83
CA SER A 144 -4.70 -20.89 21.09
C SER A 144 -4.67 -20.17 22.43
N ARG A 145 -4.19 -20.85 23.48
CA ARG A 145 -4.08 -20.31 24.84
C ARG A 145 -2.94 -19.31 25.01
N SER A 146 -1.85 -19.45 24.24
CA SER A 146 -0.69 -18.55 24.31
C SER A 146 -0.89 -17.20 23.62
N GLY A 147 -2.01 -16.99 22.91
CA GLY A 147 -2.32 -15.74 22.19
C GLY A 147 -1.82 -15.73 20.75
N VAL A 148 -2.75 -15.64 19.80
CA VAL A 148 -2.48 -15.57 18.35
C VAL A 148 -3.02 -14.26 17.78
N ILE A 149 -2.13 -13.44 17.24
CA ILE A 149 -2.45 -12.26 16.45
C ILE A 149 -2.66 -12.72 15.00
N ALA A 150 -3.91 -12.84 14.57
CA ALA A 150 -4.26 -13.29 13.23
C ALA A 150 -5.43 -12.49 12.64
N ARG A 151 -5.19 -11.91 11.46
CA ARG A 151 -6.20 -11.35 10.58
C ARG A 151 -7.14 -12.47 10.09
N LEU A 152 -8.41 -12.42 10.46
CA LEU A 152 -9.42 -13.41 10.05
C LEU A 152 -10.15 -13.06 8.74
N ASP A 153 -10.00 -11.85 8.22
CA ASP A 153 -10.63 -11.42 6.95
C ASP A 153 -9.76 -10.43 6.17
N GLY A 154 -9.88 -10.46 4.84
CA GLY A 154 -8.97 -9.81 3.89
C GLY A 154 -8.99 -8.27 3.79
N ILE A 155 -9.51 -7.54 4.78
CA ILE A 155 -9.84 -6.10 4.74
C ILE A 155 -8.63 -5.25 5.22
N VAL A 156 -8.72 -4.62 6.39
CA VAL A 156 -7.70 -4.38 7.45
C VAL A 156 -6.23 -4.78 7.13
N THR A 157 -5.28 -3.85 7.24
CA THR A 157 -3.83 -3.97 6.90
C THR A 157 -2.97 -4.57 8.05
N PRO A 158 -1.67 -4.91 7.86
CA PRO A 158 -0.76 -5.32 8.94
C PRO A 158 -0.71 -4.38 10.15
N ALA A 159 -0.67 -3.06 9.90
CA ALA A 159 -0.63 -2.07 10.97
C ALA A 159 -1.96 -2.02 11.74
N THR A 160 -3.06 -2.04 10.97
CA THR A 160 -4.42 -2.10 11.47
C THR A 160 -4.67 -3.34 12.34
N GLU A 161 -4.18 -4.51 11.94
CA GLU A 161 -4.34 -5.76 12.71
C GLU A 161 -3.59 -5.74 14.04
N ILE A 162 -2.36 -5.20 14.06
CA ILE A 162 -1.59 -5.02 15.29
C ILE A 162 -2.30 -4.03 16.23
N LEU A 163 -2.86 -2.94 15.69
CA LEU A 163 -3.62 -1.98 16.50
C LEU A 163 -4.90 -2.61 17.05
N ARG A 164 -5.69 -3.31 16.22
CA ARG A 164 -6.90 -4.05 16.61
C ARG A 164 -6.67 -4.98 17.80
N TYR A 165 -5.53 -5.67 17.83
CA TYR A 165 -5.18 -6.59 18.92
C TYR A 165 -4.78 -5.86 20.22
N ILE A 166 -4.20 -4.65 20.14
CA ILE A 166 -3.83 -3.82 21.31
C ILE A 166 -4.99 -2.97 21.85
N THR A 167 -5.94 -2.59 20.99
CA THR A 167 -7.14 -1.82 21.38
C THR A 167 -8.32 -2.71 21.75
N GLU A 168 -8.38 -3.92 21.18
CA GLU A 168 -9.41 -4.93 21.41
C GLU A 168 -10.84 -4.40 21.26
N ALA A 169 -11.10 -3.74 20.13
CA ALA A 169 -12.42 -3.31 19.73
C ALA A 169 -13.36 -4.52 19.57
N SER A 170 -14.23 -4.74 20.56
CA SER A 170 -15.28 -5.76 20.56
C SER A 170 -16.64 -5.13 20.83
N THR A 171 -17.61 -5.45 19.97
CA THR A 171 -19.00 -4.96 20.06
C THR A 171 -19.77 -5.48 21.27
N THR A 172 -19.25 -6.50 21.99
CA THR A 172 -19.86 -7.04 23.21
C THR A 172 -19.29 -6.46 24.50
N ASN A 173 -18.27 -5.60 24.44
CA ASN A 173 -17.55 -5.03 25.61
C ASN A 173 -17.07 -6.09 26.65
N THR A 174 -16.94 -7.36 26.26
CA THR A 174 -16.55 -8.46 27.17
C THR A 174 -15.05 -8.52 27.48
N ASN A 175 -14.23 -7.69 26.82
CA ASN A 175 -12.77 -7.66 26.97
C ASN A 175 -12.22 -6.29 27.43
N ASP A 176 -12.83 -5.72 28.48
CA ASP A 176 -12.19 -4.67 29.31
C ASP A 176 -10.94 -5.16 30.08
N ASN A 177 -10.41 -6.35 29.75
CA ASN A 177 -9.31 -7.01 30.44
C ASN A 177 -7.89 -6.60 29.97
N LEU A 178 -7.76 -5.77 28.92
CA LEU A 178 -6.49 -5.20 28.39
C LEU A 178 -5.33 -6.19 28.17
N GLY A 179 -5.61 -7.50 28.09
CA GLY A 179 -4.59 -8.53 28.26
C GLY A 179 -3.53 -8.52 27.19
N HIS A 180 -4.01 -8.46 25.96
CA HIS A 180 -3.19 -8.40 24.77
C HIS A 180 -2.21 -7.22 24.78
N ARG A 181 -2.59 -6.07 25.36
CA ARG A 181 -1.70 -4.90 25.53
C ARG A 181 -0.54 -5.22 26.48
N LEU A 182 -0.83 -5.76 27.66
CA LEU A 182 0.22 -6.19 28.61
C LEU A 182 1.08 -7.31 28.02
N GLN A 183 0.47 -8.26 27.32
CA GLN A 183 1.15 -9.39 26.70
C GLN A 183 2.12 -8.95 25.59
N MET A 184 1.76 -7.92 24.80
CA MET A 184 2.61 -7.34 23.75
C MET A 184 3.69 -6.38 24.28
N PHE A 185 3.46 -5.76 25.44
CA PHE A 185 4.44 -4.87 26.08
C PHE A 185 5.33 -5.58 27.11
N SER A 186 4.94 -6.76 27.60
CA SER A 186 5.74 -7.61 28.49
C SER A 186 7.10 -7.95 27.85
N PRO A 187 8.22 -7.41 28.36
CA PRO A 187 9.57 -7.71 27.87
C PRO A 187 10.10 -9.07 28.38
N ILE A 188 9.32 -9.77 29.21
CA ILE A 188 9.58 -11.15 29.66
C ILE A 188 8.99 -12.17 28.68
N GLN A 189 8.18 -11.74 27.70
CA GLN A 189 7.49 -12.62 26.75
C GLN A 189 7.86 -12.33 25.28
N ALA A 190 7.61 -13.36 24.47
CA ALA A 190 7.66 -13.39 23.00
C ALA A 190 9.03 -13.16 22.32
N ASN A 191 9.60 -14.27 21.82
CA ASN A 191 9.85 -14.29 20.37
C ASN A 191 8.51 -14.60 19.68
N ALA A 192 8.29 -14.11 18.47
CA ALA A 192 7.12 -14.45 17.68
C ALA A 192 7.32 -15.74 16.87
N ALA A 193 6.23 -16.48 16.63
CA ALA A 193 6.15 -17.48 15.56
C ALA A 193 5.19 -17.00 14.46
N ILE A 194 5.44 -17.39 13.21
CA ILE A 194 4.83 -16.81 12.01
C ILE A 194 4.01 -17.85 11.22
N GLY A 195 2.69 -17.68 11.15
CA GLY A 195 1.77 -18.64 10.54
C GLY A 195 1.04 -18.14 9.30
N ALA A 196 0.36 -19.06 8.61
CA ALA A 196 -0.47 -18.81 7.43
C ALA A 196 -1.85 -19.49 7.54
N VAL A 197 -2.91 -18.70 7.69
CA VAL A 197 -4.27 -19.14 8.05
C VAL A 197 -5.18 -19.12 6.82
N SER A 198 -5.98 -20.15 6.54
CA SER A 198 -6.98 -20.10 5.46
C SER A 198 -8.37 -19.79 6.00
N ILE A 199 -9.10 -18.91 5.31
CA ILE A 199 -10.45 -18.49 5.70
C ILE A 199 -11.45 -19.18 4.77
N GLY A 200 -12.17 -20.17 5.28
CA GLY A 200 -13.03 -21.05 4.49
C GLY A 200 -12.26 -21.98 3.54
N THR A 201 -12.99 -22.67 2.65
CA THR A 201 -12.43 -23.68 1.74
C THR A 201 -11.77 -23.13 0.47
N SER A 202 -11.85 -21.82 0.24
CA SER A 202 -11.35 -21.16 -0.98
C SER A 202 -10.96 -19.69 -0.82
N GLY A 203 -10.91 -19.15 0.41
CA GLY A 203 -10.55 -17.76 0.66
C GLY A 203 -9.04 -17.48 0.60
N PRO A 204 -8.62 -16.21 0.61
CA PRO A 204 -7.22 -15.84 0.71
C PRO A 204 -6.66 -16.27 2.07
N THR A 205 -5.37 -16.60 2.14
CA THR A 205 -4.75 -16.99 3.41
C THR A 205 -4.09 -15.78 4.07
N ALA A 206 -4.22 -15.63 5.40
CA ALA A 206 -3.70 -14.51 6.18
C ALA A 206 -2.39 -14.85 6.89
N THR A 207 -1.56 -13.84 7.14
CA THR A 207 -0.33 -13.96 7.96
C THR A 207 -0.68 -13.78 9.45
N SER A 208 -0.08 -14.58 10.33
CA SER A 208 -0.26 -14.49 11.78
C SER A 208 1.05 -14.40 12.56
N ILE A 209 0.99 -13.79 13.75
CA ILE A 209 2.05 -13.74 14.76
C ILE A 209 1.53 -14.38 16.06
N GLN A 210 2.21 -15.41 16.54
CA GLN A 210 1.92 -16.04 17.83
C GLN A 210 2.83 -15.50 18.93
N LEU A 211 2.24 -15.25 20.10
CA LEU A 211 2.94 -14.97 21.35
C LEU A 211 3.17 -16.29 22.10
N PHE A 212 4.29 -16.41 22.82
CA PHE A 212 4.58 -17.57 23.68
C PHE A 212 4.72 -17.14 25.13
N ASP A 213 4.13 -17.96 26.01
CA ASP A 213 4.16 -17.78 27.46
C ASP A 213 4.70 -19.02 28.18
N THR A 214 4.58 -19.02 29.52
CA THR A 214 5.05 -20.09 30.39
C THR A 214 4.28 -21.41 30.23
N THR A 215 3.07 -21.41 29.66
CA THR A 215 2.31 -22.65 29.42
C THR A 215 2.98 -23.50 28.34
N TYR A 216 3.57 -22.87 27.33
CA TYR A 216 4.29 -23.55 26.25
C TYR A 216 5.55 -24.28 26.77
N GLN A 217 6.22 -23.70 27.76
CA GLN A 217 7.35 -24.29 28.46
C GLN A 217 6.92 -25.46 29.37
N ALA A 218 5.83 -25.29 30.13
CA ALA A 218 5.29 -26.33 31.01
C ALA A 218 4.85 -27.60 30.23
N ALA A 219 4.44 -27.45 28.97
CA ALA A 219 4.11 -28.55 28.06
C ALA A 219 5.34 -29.32 27.51
N GLY A 220 6.56 -29.04 28.01
CA GLY A 220 7.78 -29.76 27.62
C GLY A 220 8.24 -29.50 26.17
N ARG A 221 7.72 -28.45 25.52
CA ARG A 221 8.13 -28.06 24.17
C ARG A 221 9.54 -27.45 24.21
N PRO A 222 10.38 -27.65 23.18
CA PRO A 222 11.77 -27.22 23.19
C PRO A 222 11.87 -25.70 23.35
N ALA A 223 12.39 -25.25 24.49
CA ALA A 223 12.67 -23.85 24.73
C ALA A 223 13.80 -23.38 23.80
N HIS A 224 13.51 -22.47 22.87
CA HIS A 224 14.57 -21.70 22.23
C HIS A 224 15.22 -20.79 23.29
N PRO A 225 16.56 -20.70 23.38
CA PRO A 225 17.28 -20.06 24.50
C PRO A 225 17.05 -18.55 24.68
N ASN A 226 16.15 -17.93 23.90
CA ASN A 226 15.83 -16.49 23.96
C ASN A 226 14.35 -16.19 24.25
N PHE A 227 13.49 -17.17 24.56
CA PHE A 227 12.06 -16.88 24.88
C PHE A 227 11.85 -16.17 26.20
N TRP A 228 12.85 -16.22 27.09
CA TRP A 228 12.78 -15.67 28.43
C TRP A 228 14.15 -15.12 28.79
N ASN A 229 14.35 -13.80 28.65
CA ASN A 229 15.60 -13.15 29.03
C ASN A 229 15.37 -12.30 30.30
N PRO A 230 15.62 -12.85 31.51
CA PRO A 230 15.42 -12.12 32.76
C PRO A 230 16.42 -10.96 32.96
N ALA A 231 17.44 -10.84 32.09
CA ALA A 231 18.34 -9.69 32.06
C ALA A 231 17.76 -8.48 31.29
N ILE A 232 16.63 -8.62 30.58
CA ILE A 232 15.93 -7.47 30.01
C ILE A 232 15.25 -6.70 31.14
N GLN A 233 15.79 -5.52 31.43
CA GLN A 233 15.26 -4.64 32.47
C GLN A 233 13.82 -4.24 32.14
N GLN A 234 12.95 -4.49 33.11
CA GLN A 234 11.55 -4.10 33.09
C GLN A 234 11.42 -2.61 33.44
N PRO A 235 10.62 -1.80 32.72
CA PRO A 235 10.26 -0.48 33.22
C PRO A 235 9.49 -0.58 34.54
N PRO A 236 9.53 0.45 35.39
CA PRO A 236 8.75 0.47 36.64
C PRO A 236 7.24 0.58 36.36
N SER A 237 6.85 1.11 35.20
CA SER A 237 5.47 1.29 34.79
C SER A 237 5.31 1.24 33.27
N LEU A 238 4.10 0.90 32.80
CA LEU A 238 3.66 1.05 31.42
C LEU A 238 2.40 1.92 31.38
N ALA A 239 2.23 2.72 30.33
CA ALA A 239 1.08 3.60 30.14
C ALA A 239 0.52 3.49 28.73
N TRP A 240 -0.79 3.68 28.60
CA TRP A 240 -1.47 3.81 27.31
C TRP A 240 -2.66 4.78 27.41
N PRO A 241 -2.68 5.90 26.67
CA PRO A 241 -1.59 6.45 25.86
C PRO A 241 -0.30 6.61 26.66
N ALA A 242 0.84 6.43 25.99
CA ALA A 242 2.14 6.57 26.62
C ALA A 242 2.50 8.05 26.85
N ALA A 243 3.49 8.30 27.71
CA ALA A 243 3.96 9.65 27.96
C ALA A 243 4.71 10.23 26.75
N GLY A 244 4.65 11.55 26.56
CA GLY A 244 5.24 12.24 25.41
C GLY A 244 4.27 12.38 24.24
N TYR A 245 4.80 12.48 23.02
CA TYR A 245 3.99 12.69 21.81
C TYR A 245 3.31 11.39 21.37
N PHE A 246 1.99 11.41 21.26
CA PHE A 246 1.18 10.22 20.98
C PHE A 246 0.17 10.52 19.86
N PRO A 247 0.13 9.73 18.77
CA PRO A 247 -0.75 10.00 17.64
C PRO A 247 -2.21 9.66 17.96
N SER A 248 -3.14 10.56 17.59
CA SER A 248 -4.59 10.36 17.72
C SER A 248 -5.08 9.08 17.01
N ARG A 249 -4.50 8.76 15.84
CA ARG A 249 -4.81 7.59 14.99
C ARG A 249 -4.74 6.24 15.71
N ILE A 250 -3.98 6.14 16.80
CA ILE A 250 -3.83 4.89 17.58
C ILE A 250 -4.49 4.95 18.96
N LEU A 251 -5.36 5.94 19.19
CA LEU A 251 -6.16 5.99 20.41
C LEU A 251 -7.07 4.74 20.52
N PRO A 252 -7.21 4.17 21.72
CA PRO A 252 -7.95 2.93 21.93
C PRO A 252 -9.46 3.15 21.99
N THR A 253 -10.08 3.43 20.84
CA THR A 253 -11.54 3.51 20.66
C THR A 253 -12.14 2.12 20.43
N GLY A 254 -13.24 1.81 21.10
CA GLY A 254 -13.99 0.57 20.85
C GLY A 254 -14.90 0.69 19.63
N ALA A 255 -15.14 -0.43 18.94
CA ALA A 255 -16.13 -0.49 17.85
C ALA A 255 -17.52 -0.12 18.38
N GLY A 256 -18.08 1.00 17.91
CA GLY A 256 -19.38 1.50 18.34
C GLY A 256 -19.42 2.18 19.71
N GLU A 257 -18.29 2.54 20.31
CA GLU A 257 -18.24 3.18 21.63
C GLU A 257 -17.72 4.62 21.61
N ASN A 258 -18.43 5.54 22.29
CA ASN A 258 -18.02 6.93 22.44
C ASN A 258 -16.97 7.16 23.55
N VAL A 259 -16.04 6.22 23.75
CA VAL A 259 -14.98 6.29 24.79
C VAL A 259 -13.61 5.80 24.29
N SER A 260 -12.55 6.28 24.93
CA SER A 260 -11.17 5.82 24.79
C SER A 260 -10.71 5.05 26.03
N ARG A 261 -10.14 3.84 25.87
CA ARG A 261 -9.69 2.94 26.96
C ARG A 261 -8.23 3.15 27.39
N TRP A 262 -8.02 4.03 28.37
CA TRP A 262 -6.69 4.38 28.88
C TRP A 262 -6.29 3.48 30.05
N SER A 263 -4.98 3.29 30.27
CA SER A 263 -4.47 2.35 31.28
C SER A 263 -3.12 2.74 31.84
N TYR A 264 -2.95 2.49 33.14
CA TYR A 264 -1.66 2.55 33.82
C TYR A 264 -1.34 1.21 34.49
N SER A 265 -0.13 0.71 34.27
CA SER A 265 0.36 -0.55 34.82
C SER A 265 1.59 -0.31 35.68
N GLY A 266 1.56 -0.67 36.95
CA GLY A 266 2.66 -0.49 37.90
C GLY A 266 3.32 -1.82 38.23
N ARG A 267 4.64 -1.93 38.01
CA ARG A 267 5.41 -3.09 38.45
C ARG A 267 5.58 -3.05 39.96
N CYS A 268 5.42 -4.18 40.64
CA CYS A 268 5.48 -4.26 42.11
C CYS A 268 4.40 -3.41 42.85
N ALA A 269 3.39 -2.92 42.13
CA ALA A 269 2.30 -2.14 42.68
C ALA A 269 1.05 -3.00 42.99
N ASP A 270 0.21 -2.50 43.88
CA ASP A 270 -1.18 -2.92 44.11
C ASP A 270 -2.06 -1.70 43.84
N LEU A 271 -2.80 -1.77 42.72
CA LEU A 271 -3.61 -0.68 42.17
C LEU A 271 -5.10 -0.85 42.45
N ARG A 272 -5.50 -1.87 43.24
CA ARG A 272 -6.91 -2.17 43.52
C ARG A 272 -7.67 -0.99 44.13
N ASN A 273 -6.97 -0.13 44.89
CA ASN A 273 -7.52 1.08 45.53
C ASN A 273 -6.95 2.39 44.94
N ALA A 274 -6.27 2.33 43.77
CA ALA A 274 -5.63 3.49 43.19
C ALA A 274 -6.66 4.45 42.58
N GLU A 275 -6.53 5.75 42.86
CA GLU A 275 -7.38 6.79 42.26
C GLU A 275 -6.74 7.32 40.98
N VAL A 276 -7.53 7.60 39.95
CA VAL A 276 -7.07 8.18 38.68
C VAL A 276 -7.75 9.52 38.43
N ARG A 277 -6.96 10.52 38.04
CA ARG A 277 -7.44 11.81 37.53
C ARG A 277 -6.79 12.12 36.18
N VAL A 278 -7.55 12.69 35.26
CA VAL A 278 -7.06 13.19 33.98
C VAL A 278 -7.41 14.67 33.86
N THR A 279 -6.42 15.51 33.59
CA THR A 279 -6.60 16.95 33.34
C THR A 279 -6.19 17.24 31.90
N GLY A 280 -7.13 17.68 31.07
CA GLY A 280 -6.90 18.11 29.69
C GLY A 280 -6.82 19.63 29.52
N PRO A 281 -6.85 20.13 28.27
CA PRO A 281 -6.73 21.57 27.97
C PRO A 281 -7.83 22.45 28.60
N THR A 282 -9.01 21.88 28.85
CA THR A 282 -10.20 22.58 29.36
C THR A 282 -10.46 22.38 30.86
N GLY A 283 -9.71 21.51 31.54
CA GLY A 283 -9.90 21.19 32.96
C GLY A 283 -9.79 19.70 33.28
N GLU A 284 -10.29 19.31 34.45
CA GLU A 284 -10.39 17.90 34.86
C GLU A 284 -11.50 17.19 34.07
N ILE A 285 -11.19 16.00 33.55
CA ILE A 285 -12.05 15.23 32.63
C ILE A 285 -12.80 14.14 33.41
N PRO A 286 -14.14 14.02 33.27
CA PRO A 286 -14.87 12.91 33.85
C PRO A 286 -14.47 11.59 33.19
N LEU A 287 -14.23 10.56 34.01
CA LEU A 287 -13.74 9.26 33.57
C LEU A 287 -14.35 8.14 34.42
N GLN A 288 -14.54 6.96 33.82
CA GLN A 288 -14.92 5.75 34.54
C GLN A 288 -13.66 4.96 34.86
N VAL A 289 -13.28 4.86 36.14
CA VAL A 289 -12.24 3.91 36.59
C VAL A 289 -12.84 2.51 36.68
N ILE A 290 -12.06 1.48 36.32
CA ILE A 290 -12.47 0.07 36.41
C ILE A 290 -11.41 -0.66 37.24
N HIS A 291 -11.82 -1.13 38.41
CA HIS A 291 -10.99 -1.84 39.38
C HIS A 291 -11.18 -3.36 39.29
N ARG A 292 -10.10 -4.11 39.50
CA ARG A 292 -10.03 -5.57 39.43
C ARG A 292 -11.09 -6.35 40.24
N ALA A 293 -11.66 -5.75 41.29
CA ALA A 293 -12.56 -6.41 42.24
C ALA A 293 -14.06 -6.10 42.01
N GLU A 294 -14.41 -5.42 40.92
CA GLU A 294 -15.80 -5.03 40.64
C GLU A 294 -16.67 -6.23 40.19
N PRO A 295 -17.96 -6.29 40.61
CA PRO A 295 -18.86 -7.37 40.23
C PRO A 295 -19.13 -7.41 38.71
N GLY A 296 -18.95 -8.59 38.10
CA GLY A 296 -19.19 -8.81 36.66
C GLY A 296 -17.95 -9.23 35.87
N ILE A 297 -16.76 -9.21 36.48
CA ILE A 297 -15.49 -9.64 35.89
C ILE A 297 -15.11 -11.01 36.47
N ASP A 298 -14.77 -11.99 35.62
CA ASP A 298 -14.32 -13.33 36.09
C ASP A 298 -12.90 -13.22 36.70
N PRO A 299 -12.73 -13.45 38.02
CA PRO A 299 -11.42 -13.30 38.68
C PRO A 299 -10.35 -14.30 38.20
N ASN A 300 -10.72 -15.34 37.44
CA ASN A 300 -9.82 -16.38 36.96
C ASN A 300 -9.35 -16.19 35.51
N GLN A 301 -10.02 -15.34 34.72
CA GLN A 301 -9.70 -15.11 33.31
C GLN A 301 -8.80 -13.89 33.07
N THR A 302 -8.30 -13.24 34.14
CA THR A 302 -7.71 -11.91 34.01
C THR A 302 -6.18 -11.89 33.82
N PRO A 303 -5.67 -11.10 32.83
CA PRO A 303 -4.26 -10.79 32.55
C PRO A 303 -3.39 -10.15 33.65
N TRP A 304 -3.96 -9.82 34.81
CA TRP A 304 -3.41 -8.82 35.75
C TRP A 304 -2.18 -9.26 36.58
N GLN A 305 -1.41 -10.26 36.14
CA GLN A 305 -0.13 -10.65 36.75
C GLN A 305 0.98 -10.97 35.71
N TYR A 306 0.88 -10.47 34.48
CA TYR A 306 2.02 -10.53 33.54
C TYR A 306 3.22 -9.74 34.08
N GLY A 307 4.42 -10.34 34.08
CA GLY A 307 5.70 -9.68 34.38
C GLY A 307 5.87 -9.07 35.80
N GLY A 308 4.88 -9.23 36.68
CA GLY A 308 4.82 -8.56 37.98
C GLY A 308 4.22 -7.15 37.95
N TYR A 309 3.42 -6.81 36.93
CA TYR A 309 2.61 -5.59 36.88
C TYR A 309 1.18 -5.86 37.38
N ASP A 310 0.64 -4.94 38.18
CA ASP A 310 -0.81 -4.75 38.37
C ASP A 310 -1.26 -3.58 37.49
N THR A 311 -2.54 -3.50 37.13
CA THR A 311 -3.04 -2.49 36.15
C THR A 311 -4.39 -1.93 36.53
N ILE A 312 -4.57 -0.64 36.26
CA ILE A 312 -5.85 0.07 36.36
C ILE A 312 -6.28 0.55 34.97
N LEU A 313 -7.51 0.22 34.58
CA LEU A 313 -8.18 0.67 33.36
C LEU A 313 -9.06 1.87 33.70
N PHE A 314 -9.15 2.83 32.78
CA PHE A 314 -10.12 3.91 32.87
C PHE A 314 -10.61 4.34 31.48
N LYS A 315 -11.91 4.62 31.37
CA LYS A 315 -12.57 5.02 30.12
C LYS A 315 -12.77 6.54 30.13
N VAL A 316 -12.26 7.21 29.10
CA VAL A 316 -12.38 8.66 28.89
C VAL A 316 -13.38 8.91 27.76
N PRO A 317 -14.45 9.70 27.94
CA PRO A 317 -15.41 10.00 26.86
C PRO A 317 -14.75 10.75 25.69
N LEU A 318 -15.08 10.38 24.45
CA LEU A 318 -14.47 10.97 23.26
C LEU A 318 -14.86 12.43 23.05
N ASP A 319 -16.07 12.83 23.46
CA ASP A 319 -16.54 14.22 23.45
C ASP A 319 -15.77 15.12 24.44
N GLN A 320 -15.06 14.52 25.41
CA GLN A 320 -14.19 15.21 26.36
C GLN A 320 -12.71 15.21 25.92
N LEU A 321 -12.37 14.50 24.82
CA LEU A 321 -11.05 14.54 24.22
C LEU A 321 -11.00 15.55 23.07
N THR A 322 -10.22 16.62 23.26
CA THR A 322 -9.75 17.44 22.15
C THR A 322 -8.81 16.62 21.27
N ILE A 323 -9.28 16.22 20.09
CA ILE A 323 -8.41 15.88 18.96
C ILE A 323 -7.95 17.21 18.35
N PRO A 324 -6.65 17.54 18.35
CA PRO A 324 -6.19 18.81 17.83
C PRO A 324 -6.26 18.87 16.29
N SER A 325 -6.20 20.08 15.71
CA SER A 325 -5.86 20.24 14.29
C SER A 325 -4.41 19.81 14.01
N PHE A 326 -4.02 19.70 12.75
CA PHE A 326 -2.77 19.03 12.34
C PHE A 326 -1.50 19.58 13.03
N TYR A 327 -1.42 20.88 13.34
CA TYR A 327 -0.27 21.49 14.05
C TYR A 327 -0.47 21.76 15.54
N ASN A 328 -1.61 21.35 16.09
CA ASN A 328 -1.90 21.54 17.50
C ASN A 328 -1.59 20.28 18.33
N VAL A 329 -1.32 20.52 19.60
CA VAL A 329 -1.05 19.46 20.59
C VAL A 329 -2.01 19.63 21.75
N ALA A 330 -2.90 18.67 21.93
CA ALA A 330 -3.76 18.61 23.10
C ALA A 330 -2.99 17.93 24.25
N ARG A 331 -2.67 18.70 25.29
CA ARG A 331 -1.91 18.21 26.45
C ARG A 331 -2.84 17.68 27.53
N TYR A 332 -2.56 16.47 27.99
CA TYR A 332 -3.25 15.83 29.11
C TYR A 332 -2.24 15.44 30.18
N THR A 333 -2.61 15.61 31.44
CA THR A 333 -1.85 15.10 32.59
C THR A 333 -2.68 13.99 33.23
N VAL A 334 -2.12 12.79 33.31
CA VAL A 334 -2.70 11.68 34.06
C VAL A 334 -2.02 11.63 35.42
N SER A 335 -2.79 11.51 36.49
CA SER A 335 -2.30 11.38 37.87
C SER A 335 -2.93 10.14 38.50
N ILE A 336 -2.09 9.29 39.09
CA ILE A 336 -2.51 8.10 39.84
C ILE A 336 -2.04 8.24 41.29
N SER A 337 -2.95 8.09 42.25
CA SER A 337 -2.67 8.14 43.70
C SER A 337 -3.17 6.88 44.40
N ASN A 338 -2.87 6.74 45.70
CA ASN A 338 -3.20 5.56 46.53
C ASN A 338 -2.59 4.25 46.01
N ILE A 339 -1.44 4.33 45.34
CA ILE A 339 -0.66 3.18 44.89
C ILE A 339 -0.05 2.49 46.11
N ASN A 340 -0.32 1.21 46.30
CA ASN A 340 0.29 0.42 47.36
C ASN A 340 1.44 -0.42 46.80
N THR A 341 2.37 -0.85 47.67
CA THR A 341 3.39 -1.85 47.30
C THR A 341 2.78 -3.25 47.39
N ALA A 342 2.96 -4.07 46.34
CA ALA A 342 2.49 -5.44 46.32
C ALA A 342 3.22 -6.30 47.39
N PRO A 343 2.57 -7.33 47.96
CA PRO A 343 3.21 -8.23 48.92
C PRO A 343 4.51 -8.85 48.37
N ASN A 344 5.55 -8.90 49.22
CA ASN A 344 6.87 -9.45 48.90
C ASN A 344 7.61 -8.77 47.72
N CYS A 345 7.25 -7.53 47.38
CA CYS A 345 7.89 -6.74 46.33
C CYS A 345 8.73 -5.57 46.86
N GLN A 346 9.50 -4.93 45.97
CA GLN A 346 10.24 -3.69 46.29
C GLN A 346 9.26 -2.51 46.44
N PRO A 347 9.53 -1.54 47.35
CA PRO A 347 8.69 -0.36 47.52
C PRO A 347 8.46 0.43 46.24
N VAL A 348 7.22 0.88 46.02
CA VAL A 348 6.82 1.76 44.92
C VAL A 348 6.33 3.12 45.44
N PRO A 349 6.39 4.20 44.64
CA PRO A 349 5.80 5.49 45.01
C PRO A 349 4.28 5.39 45.25
N ALA A 350 3.78 6.09 46.27
CA ALA A 350 2.34 6.13 46.59
C ALA A 350 1.48 6.88 45.55
N SER A 351 2.12 7.64 44.67
CA SER A 351 1.51 8.33 43.54
C SER A 351 2.50 8.50 42.39
N THR A 352 1.96 8.69 41.18
CA THR A 352 2.74 9.03 39.97
C THR A 352 1.91 9.95 39.06
N SER A 353 2.57 10.63 38.13
CA SER A 353 1.91 11.40 37.09
C SER A 353 2.74 11.42 35.80
N TYR A 354 2.07 11.47 34.66
CA TYR A 354 2.70 11.58 33.34
C TYR A 354 1.89 12.46 32.39
N GLN A 355 2.58 13.04 31.40
CA GLN A 355 1.98 13.92 30.40
C GLN A 355 1.86 13.22 29.05
N ILE A 356 0.69 13.35 28.43
CA ILE A 356 0.39 12.90 27.07
C ILE A 356 0.23 14.16 26.21
N ASN A 357 0.99 14.25 25.13
CA ASN A 357 0.88 15.26 24.10
C ASN A 357 0.18 14.60 22.89
N LEU A 358 -1.15 14.61 22.86
CA LEU A 358 -1.88 14.10 21.69
C LEU A 358 -1.63 15.04 20.50
N PHE A 359 -1.22 14.47 19.37
CA PHE A 359 -1.12 15.18 18.09
C PHE A 359 -1.97 14.47 17.03
N ASN A 360 -2.50 15.23 16.08
CA ASN A 360 -3.27 14.67 14.99
C ASN A 360 -2.37 14.32 13.80
N SER A 361 -2.28 13.04 13.46
CA SER A 361 -1.45 12.50 12.38
C SER A 361 -2.09 12.51 10.99
N ASP A 362 -3.33 12.98 10.88
CA ASP A 362 -4.09 12.93 9.62
C ASP A 362 -3.57 13.99 8.67
N TRP A 363 -3.20 13.58 7.45
CA TRP A 363 -2.69 14.51 6.45
C TRP A 363 -3.74 15.59 6.19
N PRO A 364 -3.42 16.89 6.25
CA PRO A 364 -4.40 17.93 6.02
C PRO A 364 -4.98 17.79 4.61
N ALA A 365 -6.25 17.38 4.58
CA ALA A 365 -7.10 17.52 3.41
C ALA A 365 -7.39 19.01 3.28
N ASP A 366 -6.58 19.72 2.51
CA ASP A 366 -6.71 21.16 2.35
C ASP A 366 -7.02 21.54 0.90
N PRO A 367 -8.30 21.42 0.48
CA PRO A 367 -8.80 21.97 -0.78
C PRO A 367 -8.97 23.50 -0.75
N ASP A 368 -8.90 24.13 0.43
CA ASP A 368 -9.15 25.55 0.62
C ASP A 368 -7.86 26.40 0.56
N GLY A 369 -6.70 25.75 0.72
CA GLY A 369 -5.36 26.35 0.62
C GLY A 369 -4.87 26.98 1.93
N ASP A 370 -5.56 26.74 3.05
CA ASP A 370 -5.26 27.21 4.41
C ASP A 370 -5.45 26.03 5.40
N ALA A 371 -4.42 25.19 5.49
CA ALA A 371 -4.53 23.87 6.11
C ALA A 371 -4.57 23.86 7.64
N ASP A 372 -4.14 24.95 8.28
CA ASP A 372 -4.17 25.10 9.74
C ASP A 372 -5.27 26.06 10.23
N GLN A 373 -5.95 26.73 9.30
CA GLN A 373 -7.05 27.67 9.50
C GLN A 373 -6.64 28.95 10.24
N ASP A 374 -5.37 29.38 10.10
CA ASP A 374 -4.89 30.65 10.65
C ASP A 374 -5.23 31.88 9.79
N GLY A 375 -5.70 31.66 8.54
CA GLY A 375 -6.04 32.70 7.58
C GLY A 375 -4.93 33.03 6.56
N VAL A 376 -3.80 32.31 6.58
CA VAL A 376 -2.67 32.45 5.66
C VAL A 376 -2.62 31.24 4.73
N VAL A 377 -2.68 31.47 3.42
CA VAL A 377 -2.58 30.36 2.46
C VAL A 377 -1.22 29.67 2.53
N ASN A 378 -1.14 28.33 2.39
CA ASN A 378 0.08 27.56 2.68
C ASN A 378 1.30 28.00 1.87
N SER A 379 1.08 28.47 0.63
CA SER A 379 2.13 29.03 -0.23
C SER A 379 2.80 30.31 0.33
N LEU A 380 2.20 30.93 1.34
CA LEU A 380 2.70 32.08 2.08
C LEU A 380 3.03 31.76 3.56
N ASP A 381 2.63 30.60 4.08
CA ASP A 381 2.98 30.19 5.44
C ASP A 381 4.46 29.77 5.55
N SER A 382 5.03 30.12 6.70
CA SER A 382 6.40 29.89 7.12
C SER A 382 6.65 28.51 7.74
N ARG A 383 5.65 27.81 8.28
CA ARG A 383 5.83 26.58 9.07
C ARG A 383 4.58 25.69 9.14
N PRO A 384 4.57 24.53 8.45
CA PRO A 384 5.40 24.07 7.32
C PRO A 384 4.66 24.14 5.98
N HIS A 385 5.42 24.16 4.88
CA HIS A 385 4.87 24.06 3.53
C HIS A 385 4.09 22.76 3.30
N ILE A 386 2.76 22.82 3.44
CA ILE A 386 1.82 21.90 2.82
C ILE A 386 1.61 22.35 1.38
N PRO A 387 1.69 21.46 0.38
CA PRO A 387 1.36 21.84 -1.00
C PRO A 387 -0.16 21.97 -1.18
N ASP A 388 -0.61 23.14 -1.65
CA ASP A 388 -2.03 23.43 -1.90
C ASP A 388 -2.69 22.36 -2.78
N LEU A 389 -3.80 21.80 -2.31
CA LEU A 389 -4.57 20.80 -3.05
C LEU A 389 -5.43 21.51 -4.10
N HIS A 390 -5.06 21.43 -5.38
CA HIS A 390 -5.75 22.18 -6.43
C HIS A 390 -6.02 21.36 -7.68
N THR A 391 -7.10 21.76 -8.36
CA THR A 391 -7.52 21.18 -9.62
C THR A 391 -7.36 22.16 -10.76
N ASP A 392 -6.94 21.63 -11.91
CA ASP A 392 -6.67 22.37 -13.13
C ASP A 392 -7.40 21.75 -14.31
N ARG A 393 -7.50 22.48 -15.43
CA ARG A 393 -8.06 21.95 -16.68
C ARG A 393 -7.31 22.44 -17.90
N ILE A 394 -6.91 21.50 -18.76
CA ILE A 394 -6.39 21.79 -20.10
C ILE A 394 -7.40 21.27 -21.12
N ALA A 395 -8.12 22.19 -21.76
CA ALA A 395 -9.24 21.88 -22.65
C ALA A 395 -9.39 22.93 -23.77
N GLY A 396 -10.12 22.53 -24.82
CA GLY A 396 -10.75 23.42 -25.78
C GLY A 396 -12.16 22.94 -26.11
N ALA A 397 -12.83 23.56 -27.08
CA ALA A 397 -14.20 23.20 -27.48
C ALA A 397 -14.30 21.78 -28.06
N ASP A 398 -13.21 21.28 -28.66
CA ASP A 398 -13.11 19.91 -29.18
C ASP A 398 -11.72 19.29 -28.95
N ARG A 399 -11.49 18.12 -29.57
CA ARG A 399 -10.22 17.37 -29.48
C ARG A 399 -9.04 18.07 -30.17
N PHE A 400 -9.28 18.87 -31.19
CA PHE A 400 -8.25 19.60 -31.92
C PHE A 400 -7.77 20.77 -31.08
N GLU A 401 -8.71 21.57 -30.55
CA GLU A 401 -8.41 22.65 -29.62
C GLU A 401 -7.80 22.13 -28.31
N THR A 402 -8.29 21.01 -27.76
CA THR A 402 -7.68 20.38 -26.57
C THR A 402 -6.25 19.92 -26.85
N SER A 403 -5.99 19.25 -27.98
CA SER A 403 -4.61 18.88 -28.36
C SER A 403 -3.70 20.10 -28.56
N ALA A 404 -4.24 21.20 -29.08
CA ALA A 404 -3.53 22.46 -29.23
C ALA A 404 -3.24 23.16 -27.88
N ALA A 405 -4.17 23.08 -26.91
CA ALA A 405 -3.97 23.59 -25.56
C ALA A 405 -2.88 22.79 -24.82
N ILE A 406 -2.95 21.45 -24.88
CA ILE A 406 -1.92 20.55 -24.31
C ILE A 406 -0.55 20.79 -24.97
N ALA A 407 -0.49 20.97 -26.28
CA ALA A 407 0.77 21.25 -26.97
C ALA A 407 1.40 22.58 -26.56
N LYS A 408 0.60 23.60 -26.22
CA LYS A 408 1.05 24.92 -25.74
C LYS A 408 1.49 24.90 -24.27
N SER A 409 0.82 24.13 -23.41
CA SER A 409 1.24 23.99 -22.01
C SER A 409 2.48 23.13 -21.86
N ALA A 410 2.62 22.07 -22.65
CA ALA A 410 3.73 21.12 -22.57
C ALA A 410 5.06 21.64 -23.15
N SER A 411 5.05 22.61 -24.08
CA SER A 411 6.27 23.16 -24.66
C SER A 411 6.08 24.54 -25.28
N SER A 412 7.07 25.42 -25.14
CA SER A 412 7.06 26.75 -25.75
C SER A 412 7.76 26.81 -27.13
N ARG A 413 8.80 26.01 -27.34
CA ARG A 413 9.58 25.90 -28.60
C ARG A 413 10.14 24.49 -28.80
N PRO A 414 9.29 23.48 -29.07
CA PRO A 414 9.74 22.11 -29.25
C PRO A 414 10.60 21.95 -30.52
N ALA A 415 11.44 20.90 -30.58
CA ALA A 415 12.24 20.63 -31.77
C ALA A 415 11.35 20.12 -32.93
N VAL A 416 10.36 19.28 -32.58
CA VAL A 416 9.41 18.67 -33.51
C VAL A 416 7.98 19.01 -33.08
N ALA A 417 7.02 19.00 -33.99
CA ALA A 417 5.61 18.81 -33.66
C ALA A 417 5.11 17.54 -34.35
N TYR A 418 4.54 16.62 -33.56
CA TYR A 418 4.03 15.35 -34.08
C TYR A 418 2.57 15.50 -34.47
N LEU A 419 2.19 14.99 -35.63
CA LEU A 419 0.82 14.97 -36.14
C LEU A 419 0.27 13.56 -36.03
N ALA A 420 -0.92 13.42 -35.44
CA ALA A 420 -1.63 12.16 -35.26
C ALA A 420 -3.07 12.27 -35.74
N ARG A 421 -3.61 11.22 -36.37
CA ARG A 421 -5.00 11.24 -36.84
C ARG A 421 -5.98 11.16 -35.66
N SER A 422 -7.01 12.01 -35.70
CA SER A 422 -7.90 12.27 -34.56
C SER A 422 -9.03 11.25 -34.36
N ASP A 423 -9.16 10.25 -35.22
CA ASP A 423 -10.22 9.22 -35.19
C ASP A 423 -9.65 7.79 -34.99
N VAL A 424 -8.40 7.55 -35.38
CA VAL A 424 -7.68 6.27 -35.29
C VAL A 424 -6.32 6.49 -34.67
N PHE A 425 -6.27 6.30 -33.35
CA PHE A 425 -5.10 6.59 -32.52
C PHE A 425 -4.01 5.50 -32.53
N ALA A 426 -4.17 4.43 -33.32
CA ALA A 426 -3.31 3.25 -33.27
C ALA A 426 -1.81 3.57 -33.44
N ASP A 427 -1.50 4.43 -34.40
CA ASP A 427 -0.13 4.86 -34.73
C ASP A 427 0.41 5.92 -33.74
N ALA A 428 -0.46 6.53 -32.93
CA ALA A 428 -0.15 7.63 -32.01
C ALA A 428 -0.14 7.23 -30.53
N LEU A 429 -0.70 6.06 -30.17
CA LEU A 429 -0.71 5.52 -28.79
C LEU A 429 0.65 5.61 -28.10
N VAL A 430 1.70 5.20 -28.80
CA VAL A 430 3.06 5.16 -28.27
C VAL A 430 3.80 6.49 -28.47
N GLY A 431 3.18 7.49 -29.11
CA GLY A 431 3.79 8.78 -29.42
C GLY A 431 4.17 9.60 -28.20
N GLY A 432 3.53 9.38 -27.04
CA GLY A 432 3.87 10.06 -25.79
C GLY A 432 5.33 9.85 -25.33
N VAL A 433 5.98 8.75 -25.73
CA VAL A 433 7.39 8.50 -25.39
C VAL A 433 8.38 9.40 -26.15
N LEU A 434 7.93 10.16 -27.16
CA LEU A 434 8.76 11.06 -27.96
C LEU A 434 9.05 12.34 -27.17
N LYS A 435 10.30 12.49 -26.69
CA LYS A 435 10.71 13.54 -25.73
C LYS A 435 11.13 14.88 -26.37
N ASP A 436 10.90 15.08 -27.67
CA ASP A 436 11.36 16.24 -28.45
C ASP A 436 10.24 17.10 -29.06
N GLY A 437 8.97 16.73 -28.86
CA GLY A 437 7.83 17.51 -29.32
C GLY A 437 6.44 17.00 -28.87
N PRO A 438 5.43 17.88 -28.78
CA PRO A 438 4.06 17.50 -28.46
C PRO A 438 3.35 16.81 -29.63
N VAL A 439 2.24 16.12 -29.33
CA VAL A 439 1.33 15.54 -30.32
C VAL A 439 0.14 16.46 -30.55
N LEU A 440 -0.09 16.85 -31.80
CA LEU A 440 -1.27 17.57 -32.28
C LEU A 440 -2.17 16.62 -33.06
N LEU A 441 -3.47 16.69 -32.79
CA LEU A 441 -4.45 15.90 -33.53
C LEU A 441 -4.84 16.61 -34.82
N VAL A 442 -4.92 15.85 -35.92
CA VAL A 442 -5.43 16.31 -37.22
C VAL A 442 -6.59 15.42 -37.69
N PRO A 443 -7.60 15.98 -38.37
CA PRO A 443 -8.69 15.19 -38.92
C PRO A 443 -8.19 14.24 -40.03
N PRO A 444 -8.99 13.23 -40.44
CA PRO A 444 -8.72 12.50 -41.67
C PRO A 444 -8.67 13.45 -42.87
N ASP A 445 -7.90 13.07 -43.91
CA ASP A 445 -7.66 13.95 -45.06
C ASP A 445 -8.91 14.31 -45.89
N SER A 446 -10.00 13.56 -45.73
CA SER A 446 -11.33 13.89 -46.25
C SER A 446 -11.99 15.10 -45.59
N SER A 447 -11.35 15.73 -44.58
CA SER A 447 -11.88 16.86 -43.83
C SER A 447 -10.86 18.00 -43.74
N PRO A 448 -11.30 19.28 -43.69
CA PRO A 448 -10.38 20.42 -43.59
C PRO A 448 -9.70 20.45 -42.21
N VAL A 449 -8.43 20.86 -42.15
CA VAL A 449 -7.73 21.04 -40.86
C VAL A 449 -8.26 22.30 -40.17
N PRO A 450 -8.68 22.22 -38.89
CA PRO A 450 -9.06 23.40 -38.11
C PRO A 450 -7.90 24.41 -37.98
N ALA A 451 -8.22 25.71 -38.11
CA ALA A 451 -7.24 26.79 -38.08
C ALA A 451 -6.33 26.76 -36.83
N VAL A 452 -6.88 26.35 -35.68
CA VAL A 452 -6.17 26.23 -34.40
C VAL A 452 -4.91 25.35 -34.47
N ILE A 453 -4.89 24.32 -35.33
CA ILE A 453 -3.70 23.46 -35.50
C ILE A 453 -2.59 24.22 -36.22
N SER A 454 -2.91 24.87 -37.34
CA SER A 454 -1.97 25.69 -38.11
C SER A 454 -1.48 26.90 -37.31
N GLU A 455 -2.34 27.52 -36.50
CA GLU A 455 -1.98 28.58 -35.56
C GLU A 455 -1.05 28.10 -34.45
N THR A 456 -1.33 26.93 -33.88
CA THR A 456 -0.48 26.34 -32.83
C THR A 456 0.89 25.96 -33.38
N LEU A 457 0.94 25.39 -34.59
CA LEU A 457 2.20 25.16 -35.30
C LEU A 457 2.97 26.46 -35.59
N ARG A 458 2.29 27.59 -35.85
CA ARG A 458 2.95 28.91 -36.00
C ARG A 458 3.42 29.50 -34.67
N ALA A 459 2.68 29.27 -33.58
CA ALA A 459 3.02 29.75 -32.25
C ALA A 459 4.24 29.01 -31.65
N LEU A 460 4.22 27.67 -31.72
CA LEU A 460 5.28 26.80 -31.19
C LEU A 460 6.59 26.86 -31.98
N LYS A 461 6.54 27.28 -33.27
CA LYS A 461 7.72 27.41 -34.16
C LYS A 461 8.67 26.19 -34.15
N PRO A 462 8.16 24.93 -34.27
CA PRO A 462 9.02 23.76 -34.31
C PRO A 462 9.94 23.78 -35.54
N LYS A 463 11.13 23.17 -35.43
CA LYS A 463 12.07 23.05 -36.55
C LYS A 463 11.60 22.02 -37.59
N GLN A 464 10.86 21.02 -37.14
CA GLN A 464 10.38 19.90 -37.94
C GLN A 464 8.91 19.58 -37.60
N VAL A 465 8.14 19.11 -38.58
CA VAL A 465 6.79 18.56 -38.38
C VAL A 465 6.82 17.09 -38.82
N ALA A 466 6.28 16.20 -38.01
CA ALA A 466 6.40 14.75 -38.22
C ALA A 466 5.05 14.04 -38.14
N ALA A 467 4.63 13.34 -39.21
CA ALA A 467 3.45 12.49 -39.18
C ALA A 467 3.74 11.15 -38.47
N LEU A 468 2.88 10.78 -37.51
CA LEU A 468 2.83 9.43 -36.94
C LEU A 468 1.90 8.56 -37.80
N GLY A 469 2.40 7.41 -38.25
CA GLY A 469 1.69 6.49 -39.13
C GLY A 469 1.98 6.68 -40.63
N GLY A 470 1.48 5.73 -41.42
CA GLY A 470 1.66 5.69 -42.88
C GLY A 470 0.91 6.80 -43.63
N THR A 471 1.08 6.88 -44.95
CA THR A 471 0.39 7.86 -45.81
C THR A 471 -1.13 7.74 -45.78
N GLY A 472 -1.67 6.56 -45.48
CA GLY A 472 -3.10 6.34 -45.23
C GLY A 472 -3.60 6.84 -43.86
N ALA A 473 -2.71 7.24 -42.95
CA ALA A 473 -3.07 7.96 -41.73
C ALA A 473 -3.11 9.47 -42.00
N ILE A 474 -2.00 10.02 -42.51
CA ILE A 474 -1.87 11.43 -42.89
C ILE A 474 -1.10 11.43 -44.21
N SER A 475 -1.66 11.93 -45.30
CA SER A 475 -0.98 11.97 -46.61
C SER A 475 0.25 12.87 -46.60
N ASP A 476 1.14 12.68 -47.57
CA ASP A 476 2.31 13.55 -47.71
C ASP A 476 1.88 14.99 -48.06
N ALA A 477 0.81 15.18 -48.84
CA ALA A 477 0.25 16.50 -49.13
C ALA A 477 -0.16 17.25 -47.84
N ARG A 478 -0.90 16.58 -46.94
CA ARG A 478 -1.29 17.12 -45.63
C ARG A 478 -0.08 17.42 -44.74
N LEU A 479 0.91 16.52 -44.72
CA LEU A 479 2.14 16.71 -43.96
C LEU A 479 2.93 17.92 -44.48
N TYR A 480 3.07 18.10 -45.79
CA TYR A 480 3.77 19.25 -46.37
C TYR A 480 3.00 20.57 -46.17
N GLU A 481 1.67 20.55 -46.29
CA GLU A 481 0.79 21.69 -45.95
C GLU A 481 1.08 22.18 -44.52
N LEU A 482 1.02 21.29 -43.54
CA LEU A 482 1.22 21.63 -42.13
C LEU A 482 2.70 21.87 -41.78
N ALA A 483 3.64 21.26 -42.50
CA ALA A 483 5.06 21.60 -42.39
C ALA A 483 5.31 23.04 -42.87
N GLY A 484 4.60 23.57 -43.87
CA GLY A 484 4.64 24.98 -44.24
C GLY A 484 6.05 25.52 -44.51
N GLY A 485 6.88 24.73 -45.22
CA GLY A 485 8.28 25.04 -45.51
C GLY A 485 9.31 24.61 -44.45
N ARG A 486 8.88 24.06 -43.30
CA ARG A 486 9.75 23.37 -42.34
C ARG A 486 10.11 21.97 -42.82
N ALA A 487 11.09 21.35 -42.17
CA ALA A 487 11.39 19.94 -42.43
C ALA A 487 10.17 19.06 -42.13
N ALA A 488 9.81 18.18 -43.06
CA ALA A 488 8.77 17.18 -42.91
C ALA A 488 9.38 15.80 -42.66
N LEU A 489 8.76 15.00 -41.78
CA LEU A 489 9.18 13.64 -41.48
C LEU A 489 7.96 12.72 -41.37
N ARG A 490 8.14 11.43 -41.66
CA ARG A 490 7.16 10.39 -41.36
C ARG A 490 7.77 9.34 -40.45
N ILE A 491 7.02 8.92 -39.44
CA ILE A 491 7.36 7.82 -38.53
C ILE A 491 6.17 6.86 -38.59
N GLY A 492 6.23 5.91 -39.52
CA GLY A 492 5.12 5.00 -39.80
C GLY A 492 5.58 3.80 -40.61
N GLY A 493 5.21 2.60 -40.16
CA GLY A 493 5.51 1.35 -40.85
C GLY A 493 4.33 0.84 -41.69
N ALA A 494 4.38 -0.44 -42.08
CA ALA A 494 3.30 -1.07 -42.83
C ALA A 494 2.04 -1.31 -41.96
N ASN A 495 2.20 -1.35 -40.65
CA ASN A 495 1.13 -1.50 -39.66
C ASN A 495 1.53 -0.82 -38.33
N ARG A 496 0.62 -0.84 -37.35
CA ARG A 496 0.81 -0.22 -36.02
C ARG A 496 1.95 -0.82 -35.18
N VAL A 497 2.29 -2.10 -35.37
CA VAL A 497 3.45 -2.74 -34.72
C VAL A 497 4.73 -2.12 -35.27
N ASP A 498 4.89 -2.08 -36.59
CA ASP A 498 6.05 -1.48 -37.25
C ASP A 498 6.19 0.01 -36.93
N THR A 499 5.09 0.78 -36.95
CA THR A 499 5.06 2.18 -36.49
C THR A 499 5.60 2.31 -35.07
N SER A 500 5.16 1.44 -34.15
CA SER A 500 5.61 1.51 -32.75
C SER A 500 7.10 1.16 -32.57
N VAL A 501 7.63 0.22 -33.37
CA VAL A 501 9.08 -0.08 -33.41
C VAL A 501 9.87 1.13 -33.95
N MET A 502 9.37 1.84 -34.95
CA MET A 502 10.01 3.06 -35.47
C MET A 502 10.00 4.20 -34.43
N VAL A 503 8.87 4.40 -33.73
CA VAL A 503 8.77 5.38 -32.63
C VAL A 503 9.78 5.03 -31.52
N ALA A 504 9.84 3.76 -31.11
CA ALA A 504 10.79 3.29 -30.10
C ALA A 504 12.26 3.55 -30.48
N ARG A 505 12.65 3.25 -31.72
CA ARG A 505 14.01 3.50 -32.24
C ARG A 505 14.35 4.99 -32.37
N ARG A 506 13.37 5.86 -32.55
CA ARG A 506 13.59 7.32 -32.53
C ARG A 506 13.74 7.85 -31.10
N ALA A 507 12.88 7.39 -30.19
CA ALA A 507 12.81 7.91 -28.83
C ALA A 507 13.97 7.42 -27.92
N PHE A 508 14.53 6.23 -28.18
CA PHE A 508 15.55 5.62 -27.33
C PHE A 508 16.73 5.08 -28.15
N THR A 509 17.93 5.32 -27.63
CA THR A 509 19.17 4.62 -28.05
C THR A 509 19.60 3.55 -27.04
N LYS A 510 19.11 3.65 -25.79
CA LYS A 510 19.18 2.64 -24.73
C LYS A 510 17.94 2.74 -23.84
N ALA A 511 17.56 1.65 -23.18
CA ALA A 511 16.47 1.62 -22.22
C ALA A 511 16.73 0.59 -21.10
N ASN A 512 16.20 0.83 -19.89
CA ASN A 512 16.20 -0.21 -18.84
C ASN A 512 15.10 -1.24 -19.12
N SER A 513 13.98 -0.78 -19.64
CA SER A 513 12.72 -1.52 -19.79
C SER A 513 12.25 -1.55 -21.25
N LEU A 514 11.46 -2.56 -21.61
CA LEU A 514 10.63 -2.55 -22.82
C LEU A 514 9.19 -2.83 -22.41
N TYR A 515 8.30 -1.89 -22.69
CA TYR A 515 6.88 -2.02 -22.43
C TYR A 515 6.19 -2.58 -23.68
N ILE A 516 5.42 -3.66 -23.53
CA ILE A 516 4.64 -4.26 -24.60
C ILE A 516 3.15 -4.19 -24.32
N ALA A 517 2.37 -3.73 -25.29
CA ALA A 517 0.91 -3.63 -25.19
C ALA A 517 0.26 -4.25 -26.43
N ASN A 518 -0.97 -4.75 -26.32
CA ASN A 518 -1.64 -5.38 -27.46
C ASN A 518 -1.90 -4.36 -28.59
N ALA A 519 -1.50 -4.70 -29.81
CA ALA A 519 -1.79 -3.93 -31.02
C ALA A 519 -3.29 -3.92 -31.36
N TYR A 520 -4.02 -5.01 -31.10
CA TYR A 520 -5.40 -5.22 -31.55
C TYR A 520 -6.29 -5.68 -30.39
N GLY A 521 -6.96 -4.71 -29.74
CA GLY A 521 -8.01 -4.98 -28.76
C GLY A 521 -9.27 -5.60 -29.38
N PRO A 522 -10.28 -5.93 -28.56
CA PRO A 522 -11.51 -6.58 -29.01
C PRO A 522 -12.16 -5.88 -30.22
N GLY A 523 -12.50 -6.66 -31.25
CA GLY A 523 -13.06 -6.14 -32.51
C GLY A 523 -12.06 -5.31 -33.34
N GLY A 524 -10.75 -5.54 -33.21
CA GLY A 524 -9.70 -4.82 -33.95
C GLY A 524 -9.42 -3.39 -33.46
N ARG A 525 -10.08 -2.99 -32.36
CA ARG A 525 -9.94 -1.66 -31.77
C ARG A 525 -8.54 -1.44 -31.18
N VAL A 526 -8.23 -0.18 -30.91
CA VAL A 526 -6.97 0.24 -30.30
C VAL A 526 -6.95 -0.17 -28.83
N SER A 527 -5.84 -0.73 -28.32
CA SER A 527 -5.74 -1.09 -26.89
C SER A 527 -5.55 0.15 -26.02
N PRO A 528 -6.34 0.33 -24.94
CA PRO A 528 -6.16 1.43 -24.01
C PRO A 528 -4.92 1.26 -23.11
N ASP A 529 -4.40 0.05 -22.96
CA ASP A 529 -3.38 -0.27 -21.95
C ASP A 529 -2.01 0.38 -22.24
N ALA A 530 -1.76 0.76 -23.49
CA ALA A 530 -0.56 1.52 -23.89
C ALA A 530 -0.63 3.01 -23.54
N LEU A 531 -1.85 3.54 -23.36
CA LEU A 531 -2.16 4.97 -23.46
C LEU A 531 -1.51 5.81 -22.35
N THR A 532 -1.41 5.25 -21.14
CA THR A 532 -0.82 5.93 -19.98
C THR A 532 0.63 5.54 -19.73
N GLY A 533 1.15 4.54 -20.46
CA GLY A 533 2.51 4.02 -20.28
C GLY A 533 3.63 5.01 -20.60
N ALA A 534 3.32 6.15 -21.24
CA ALA A 534 4.33 7.15 -21.60
C ALA A 534 5.03 7.76 -20.37
N ALA A 535 4.32 7.83 -19.24
CA ALA A 535 4.85 8.37 -17.98
C ALA A 535 5.99 7.52 -17.38
N LEU A 536 6.06 6.21 -17.72
CA LEU A 536 7.06 5.27 -17.17
C LEU A 536 8.51 5.68 -17.49
N GLY A 537 8.74 6.36 -18.63
CA GLY A 537 9.93 7.16 -18.89
C GLY A 537 11.28 6.44 -19.11
N ASP A 538 11.48 5.23 -18.57
CA ASP A 538 12.75 4.47 -18.55
C ASP A 538 12.95 3.51 -19.75
N GLY A 539 11.96 3.46 -20.65
CA GLY A 539 11.99 2.66 -21.87
C GLY A 539 10.81 2.89 -22.82
N PRO A 540 10.88 2.37 -24.06
CA PRO A 540 9.82 2.52 -25.07
C PRO A 540 8.61 1.64 -24.80
N ILE A 541 7.48 2.06 -25.38
CA ILE A 541 6.27 1.24 -25.54
C ILE A 541 6.22 0.74 -26.97
N VAL A 542 5.97 -0.55 -27.15
CA VAL A 542 5.85 -1.21 -28.45
C VAL A 542 4.57 -2.03 -28.49
N LEU A 543 3.85 -1.95 -29.60
CA LEU A 543 2.64 -2.72 -29.82
C LEU A 543 3.03 -4.14 -30.27
N VAL A 544 2.42 -5.17 -29.67
CA VAL A 544 2.60 -6.58 -30.05
C VAL A 544 1.32 -7.12 -30.68
N ASP A 545 1.46 -7.92 -31.72
CA ASP A 545 0.48 -8.96 -32.04
C ASP A 545 1.07 -10.34 -31.72
N SER A 546 0.24 -11.37 -31.78
CA SER A 546 0.64 -12.76 -31.52
C SER A 546 1.33 -13.43 -32.72
N SER A 547 1.69 -12.68 -33.77
CA SER A 547 2.34 -13.24 -34.96
C SER A 547 3.85 -13.46 -34.77
N SER A 548 4.37 -14.50 -35.42
CA SER A 548 5.78 -14.88 -35.32
C SER A 548 6.76 -13.79 -35.83
N PRO A 549 6.53 -13.11 -36.97
CA PRO A 549 7.45 -12.09 -37.48
C PRO A 549 7.59 -10.86 -36.57
N ALA A 550 6.48 -10.39 -35.97
CA ALA A 550 6.48 -9.24 -35.08
C ALA A 550 7.37 -9.47 -33.85
N ILE A 551 7.22 -10.64 -33.21
CA ILE A 551 7.98 -11.00 -31.99
C ILE A 551 9.50 -11.00 -32.25
N ALA A 552 9.94 -11.46 -33.42
CA ALA A 552 11.36 -11.44 -33.78
C ALA A 552 11.92 -10.01 -33.89
N THR A 553 11.21 -9.10 -34.56
CA THR A 553 11.58 -7.68 -34.68
C THR A 553 11.67 -6.99 -33.32
N ILE A 554 10.73 -7.30 -32.41
CA ILE A 554 10.66 -6.69 -31.08
C ILE A 554 11.76 -7.24 -30.16
N ARG A 555 12.13 -8.53 -30.29
CA ARG A 555 13.34 -9.09 -29.63
C ARG A 555 14.62 -8.39 -30.09
N GLN A 556 14.75 -8.12 -31.40
CA GLN A 556 15.92 -7.41 -31.91
C GLN A 556 15.99 -5.99 -31.33
N LEU A 557 14.87 -5.26 -31.33
CA LEU A 557 14.78 -3.95 -30.68
C LEU A 557 15.19 -4.00 -29.19
N ALA A 558 14.73 -5.00 -28.43
CA ALA A 558 15.11 -5.18 -27.03
C ALA A 558 16.61 -5.43 -26.85
N SER A 559 17.25 -6.09 -27.82
CA SER A 559 18.70 -6.30 -27.84
C SER A 559 19.45 -5.02 -28.18
N ASP A 560 19.03 -4.30 -29.23
CA ASP A 560 19.64 -3.06 -29.70
C ASP A 560 19.63 -1.98 -28.59
N LEU A 561 18.52 -1.88 -27.85
CA LEU A 561 18.35 -0.93 -26.74
C LEU A 561 18.95 -1.40 -25.41
N GLN A 562 19.58 -2.57 -25.36
CA GLN A 562 20.22 -3.15 -24.17
C GLN A 562 19.27 -3.33 -22.97
N VAL A 563 18.01 -3.68 -23.24
CA VAL A 563 16.92 -3.78 -22.27
C VAL A 563 17.18 -4.88 -21.23
N LYS A 564 16.91 -4.59 -19.95
CA LYS A 564 17.09 -5.51 -18.82
C LYS A 564 15.81 -6.30 -18.48
N ARG A 565 14.64 -5.67 -18.62
CA ARG A 565 13.33 -6.29 -18.35
C ARG A 565 12.30 -6.00 -19.45
N VAL A 566 11.37 -6.92 -19.67
CA VAL A 566 10.18 -6.71 -20.49
C VAL A 566 8.95 -6.67 -19.58
N VAL A 567 8.05 -5.73 -19.85
CA VAL A 567 6.87 -5.46 -19.02
C VAL A 567 5.64 -5.49 -19.92
N ALA A 568 4.68 -6.38 -19.66
CA ALA A 568 3.39 -6.35 -20.33
C ALA A 568 2.49 -5.27 -19.72
N LEU A 569 1.95 -4.38 -20.54
CA LEU A 569 0.87 -3.47 -20.18
C LEU A 569 -0.47 -4.15 -20.49
N GLY A 570 -1.35 -4.22 -19.50
CA GLY A 570 -2.65 -4.90 -19.58
C GLY A 570 -2.64 -6.35 -19.11
N GLY A 571 -3.86 -6.90 -18.96
CA GLY A 571 -4.10 -8.26 -18.47
C GLY A 571 -3.64 -9.38 -19.41
N ARG A 572 -3.73 -10.63 -18.94
CA ARG A 572 -3.36 -11.84 -19.73
C ARG A 572 -4.16 -12.01 -21.02
N SER A 573 -5.36 -11.46 -21.10
CA SER A 573 -6.21 -11.42 -22.29
C SER A 573 -5.74 -10.42 -23.35
N ALA A 574 -5.02 -9.37 -22.96
CA ALA A 574 -4.42 -8.41 -23.87
C ALA A 574 -3.05 -8.91 -24.36
N VAL A 575 -2.15 -9.24 -23.42
CA VAL A 575 -0.82 -9.80 -23.73
C VAL A 575 -0.67 -11.10 -22.96
N SER A 576 -0.68 -12.24 -23.65
CA SER A 576 -0.58 -13.55 -22.98
C SER A 576 0.81 -13.78 -22.39
N ASP A 577 0.89 -14.63 -21.35
CA ASP A 577 2.18 -14.98 -20.73
C ASP A 577 3.13 -15.66 -21.73
N ALA A 578 2.60 -16.30 -22.78
CA ALA A 578 3.39 -16.87 -23.87
C ALA A 578 4.02 -15.79 -24.76
N VAL A 579 3.29 -14.72 -25.11
CA VAL A 579 3.84 -13.58 -25.87
C VAL A 579 4.87 -12.82 -25.02
N LEU A 580 4.56 -12.55 -23.74
CA LEU A 580 5.49 -11.87 -22.84
C LEU A 580 6.81 -12.64 -22.66
N ARG A 581 6.77 -13.94 -22.35
CA ARG A 581 7.97 -14.79 -22.27
C ARG A 581 8.71 -14.85 -23.60
N SER A 582 7.98 -14.90 -24.71
CA SER A 582 8.58 -14.90 -26.05
C SER A 582 9.37 -13.63 -26.30
N VAL A 583 8.79 -12.44 -26.09
CA VAL A 583 9.51 -11.16 -26.27
C VAL A 583 10.65 -11.01 -25.27
N ALA A 584 10.46 -11.41 -24.01
CA ALA A 584 11.48 -11.31 -22.96
C ALA A 584 12.77 -12.09 -23.29
N ASN A 585 12.64 -13.28 -23.88
CA ASN A 585 13.77 -14.09 -24.37
C ASN A 585 14.93 -14.20 -23.35
N GLY A 586 14.61 -14.69 -22.13
CA GLY A 586 15.55 -14.85 -21.02
C GLY A 586 15.75 -13.62 -20.13
N LYS A 587 15.18 -12.45 -20.47
CA LYS A 587 15.15 -11.27 -19.60
C LYS A 587 14.08 -11.39 -18.51
N ALA A 588 14.20 -10.58 -17.46
CA ALA A 588 13.15 -10.47 -16.45
C ALA A 588 11.82 -10.04 -17.09
N ALA A 589 10.73 -10.70 -16.74
CA ALA A 589 9.41 -10.50 -17.33
C ALA A 589 8.38 -10.17 -16.25
N THR A 590 7.71 -9.03 -16.37
CA THR A 590 6.72 -8.53 -15.40
C THR A 590 5.47 -8.00 -16.12
N ARG A 591 4.43 -7.61 -15.37
CA ARG A 591 3.17 -7.10 -15.91
C ARG A 591 2.63 -5.97 -15.04
N LEU A 592 2.10 -4.93 -15.70
CA LEU A 592 1.29 -3.86 -15.10
C LEU A 592 -0.08 -3.95 -15.75
N GLY A 593 -1.09 -4.41 -15.03
CA GLY A 593 -2.42 -4.62 -15.62
C GLY A 593 -3.43 -5.18 -14.64
N GLY A 594 -4.62 -4.61 -14.68
CA GLY A 594 -5.75 -4.99 -13.83
C GLY A 594 -6.89 -5.67 -14.59
N ARG A 595 -8.05 -5.75 -13.95
CA ARG A 595 -9.30 -6.29 -14.53
C ARG A 595 -9.81 -5.49 -15.73
N ASP A 596 -9.53 -4.19 -15.76
CA ASP A 596 -9.89 -3.29 -16.85
C ASP A 596 -8.79 -2.23 -17.12
N ARG A 597 -9.09 -1.29 -18.01
CA ARG A 597 -8.19 -0.20 -18.43
C ARG A 597 -7.95 0.85 -17.35
N TYR A 598 -8.92 1.06 -16.46
CA TYR A 598 -8.84 2.05 -15.38
C TYR A 598 -7.90 1.51 -14.29
N GLU A 599 -8.10 0.25 -13.89
CA GLU A 599 -7.19 -0.48 -13.01
C GLU A 599 -5.78 -0.60 -13.61
N THR A 600 -5.66 -0.93 -14.90
CA THR A 600 -4.37 -0.94 -15.61
C THR A 600 -3.69 0.44 -15.60
N SER A 601 -4.43 1.54 -15.77
CA SER A 601 -3.85 2.89 -15.71
C SER A 601 -3.31 3.26 -14.33
N ARG A 602 -3.96 2.77 -13.24
CA ARG A 602 -3.52 2.96 -11.86
C ARG A 602 -2.22 2.21 -11.57
N GLU A 603 -2.11 0.94 -11.98
CA GLU A 603 -0.86 0.16 -11.86
C GLU A 603 0.30 0.81 -12.62
N ILE A 604 0.04 1.35 -13.80
CA ILE A 604 1.03 2.12 -14.59
C ILE A 604 1.43 3.40 -13.86
N ALA A 605 0.50 4.13 -13.26
CA ALA A 605 0.79 5.36 -12.52
C ALA A 605 1.64 5.10 -11.27
N LEU A 606 1.37 4.02 -10.52
CA LEU A 606 2.15 3.65 -9.34
C LEU A 606 3.60 3.26 -9.70
N GLU A 607 3.81 2.45 -10.74
CA GLU A 607 5.16 2.17 -11.25
C GLU A 607 5.84 3.44 -11.80
N SER A 608 5.08 4.33 -12.45
CA SER A 608 5.60 5.62 -12.92
C SER A 608 6.13 6.47 -11.76
N ALA A 609 5.38 6.60 -10.66
CA ALA A 609 5.84 7.32 -9.48
C ALA A 609 7.03 6.65 -8.78
N ARG A 610 7.10 5.31 -8.80
CA ARG A 610 8.27 4.56 -8.29
C ARG A 610 9.54 4.79 -9.15
N LEU A 611 9.38 5.09 -10.44
CA LEU A 611 10.48 5.39 -11.36
C LEU A 611 10.88 6.89 -11.33
N GLN A 612 9.88 7.77 -11.26
CA GLN A 612 10.03 9.22 -11.18
C GLN A 612 8.88 9.80 -10.34
N PRO A 613 9.10 10.08 -9.04
CA PRO A 613 8.08 10.67 -8.18
C PRO A 613 7.57 12.02 -8.72
N SER A 614 6.27 12.24 -8.60
CA SER A 614 5.64 13.52 -8.94
C SER A 614 4.37 13.70 -8.14
N THR A 615 4.13 14.93 -7.69
CA THR A 615 2.95 15.36 -6.93
C THR A 615 1.81 15.86 -7.80
N HIS A 616 1.83 15.56 -9.11
CA HIS A 616 0.83 15.99 -10.06
C HIS A 616 0.34 14.77 -10.86
N ALA A 617 -0.98 14.64 -11.00
CA ALA A 617 -1.61 13.60 -11.82
C ALA A 617 -2.60 14.19 -12.84
N TYR A 618 -2.77 13.50 -13.96
CA TYR A 618 -3.68 13.89 -15.04
C TYR A 618 -4.89 12.96 -15.09
N LEU A 619 -6.11 13.52 -15.21
CA LEU A 619 -7.33 12.75 -15.42
C LEU A 619 -7.75 12.83 -16.89
N ALA A 620 -7.98 11.67 -17.51
CA ALA A 620 -8.50 11.59 -18.87
C ALA A 620 -9.51 10.45 -19.03
N ARG A 621 -10.39 10.53 -20.03
CA ARG A 621 -11.39 9.48 -20.28
C ARG A 621 -10.77 8.20 -20.84
N GLY A 622 -11.15 7.07 -20.25
CA GLY A 622 -10.74 5.75 -20.73
C GLY A 622 -11.56 5.17 -21.87
N ASP A 623 -12.68 5.78 -22.29
CA ASP A 623 -13.51 5.30 -23.41
C ASP A 623 -13.23 6.03 -24.74
N VAL A 624 -12.66 7.25 -24.69
CA VAL A 624 -12.25 8.05 -25.86
C VAL A 624 -10.84 8.61 -25.61
N PHE A 625 -9.88 8.24 -26.48
CA PHE A 625 -8.47 8.38 -26.18
C PHE A 625 -7.82 9.72 -26.59
N ALA A 626 -8.55 10.62 -27.24
CA ALA A 626 -7.98 11.81 -27.89
C ALA A 626 -7.14 12.69 -26.94
N ASP A 627 -7.69 12.96 -25.76
CA ASP A 627 -7.09 13.88 -24.79
C ASP A 627 -5.87 13.23 -24.11
N ALA A 628 -5.95 11.93 -23.80
CA ALA A 628 -4.83 11.16 -23.24
C ALA A 628 -3.68 10.91 -24.25
N VAL A 629 -3.98 10.69 -25.53
CA VAL A 629 -2.95 10.58 -26.59
C VAL A 629 -2.18 11.89 -26.73
N SER A 630 -2.90 13.02 -26.69
CA SER A 630 -2.30 14.35 -26.72
C SER A 630 -1.50 14.64 -25.44
N GLY A 631 -2.06 14.24 -24.29
CA GLY A 631 -1.48 14.37 -22.96
C GLY A 631 -0.25 13.49 -22.70
N GLY A 632 -0.02 12.43 -23.48
CA GLY A 632 1.07 11.48 -23.24
C GLY A 632 2.49 12.07 -23.29
N HIS A 633 2.67 13.31 -23.75
CA HIS A 633 3.94 14.04 -23.70
C HIS A 633 4.18 14.78 -22.37
N LEU A 634 3.15 14.96 -21.53
CA LEU A 634 3.25 15.58 -20.20
C LEU A 634 4.12 14.67 -19.30
N ARG A 635 5.02 15.27 -18.51
CA ARG A 635 6.11 14.51 -17.81
C ARG A 635 6.17 14.72 -16.32
N ASN A 636 5.47 15.73 -15.85
CA ASN A 636 5.27 16.08 -14.46
C ASN A 636 4.05 15.34 -13.89
N GLY A 637 3.73 14.14 -14.37
CA GLY A 637 2.64 13.37 -13.79
C GLY A 637 2.17 12.19 -14.65
N PRO A 638 1.68 11.09 -14.03
CA PRO A 638 1.02 10.02 -14.76
C PRO A 638 -0.40 10.41 -15.19
N ILE A 639 -0.91 9.76 -16.23
CA ILE A 639 -2.33 9.85 -16.61
C ILE A 639 -3.10 8.69 -15.95
N LEU A 640 -4.17 9.02 -15.24
CA LEU A 640 -5.19 8.08 -14.76
C LEU A 640 -6.37 8.11 -15.73
N LEU A 641 -6.82 6.93 -16.15
CA LEU A 641 -8.03 6.80 -16.97
C LEU A 641 -9.23 6.66 -16.05
N VAL A 642 -10.26 7.47 -16.29
CA VAL A 642 -11.56 7.39 -15.60
C VAL A 642 -12.70 7.00 -16.55
N PRO A 643 -13.77 6.36 -16.06
CA PRO A 643 -14.96 6.09 -16.86
C PRO A 643 -15.63 7.38 -17.36
N ARG A 644 -16.47 7.26 -18.40
CA ARG A 644 -17.43 8.32 -18.73
C ARG A 644 -18.50 8.38 -17.64
N GLY A 645 -18.68 9.55 -17.03
CA GLY A 645 -19.75 9.83 -16.08
C GLY A 645 -19.71 11.29 -15.61
N CYS A 646 -20.61 11.62 -14.71
CA CYS A 646 -20.45 12.74 -13.79
C CYS A 646 -20.87 12.23 -12.41
N GLY A 647 -20.17 12.67 -11.37
CA GLY A 647 -20.15 12.01 -10.06
C GLY A 647 -18.74 11.98 -9.46
N ARG A 648 -18.65 11.73 -8.15
CA ARG A 648 -17.36 11.53 -7.45
C ARG A 648 -16.53 10.41 -8.09
N LEU A 649 -15.20 10.56 -8.09
CA LEU A 649 -14.26 9.52 -8.53
C LEU A 649 -14.40 8.26 -7.69
N ASP A 650 -14.11 7.09 -8.28
CA ASP A 650 -14.15 5.84 -7.54
C ASP A 650 -13.05 5.78 -6.48
N GLN A 651 -13.34 5.16 -5.34
CA GLN A 651 -12.43 5.05 -4.20
C GLN A 651 -11.02 4.55 -4.58
N SER A 652 -10.89 3.69 -5.59
CA SER A 652 -9.59 3.13 -5.98
C SER A 652 -8.78 4.10 -6.85
N THR A 653 -9.44 5.03 -7.54
CA THR A 653 -8.79 6.19 -8.18
C THR A 653 -8.33 7.20 -7.12
N LEU A 654 -9.16 7.50 -6.12
CA LEU A 654 -8.79 8.38 -5.00
C LEU A 654 -7.63 7.79 -4.18
N ARG A 655 -7.68 6.50 -3.82
CA ARG A 655 -6.53 5.78 -3.22
C ARG A 655 -5.27 5.75 -4.11
N THR A 656 -5.40 5.91 -5.43
CA THR A 656 -4.22 6.04 -6.31
C THR A 656 -3.66 7.45 -6.26
N LEU A 657 -4.50 8.49 -6.35
CA LEU A 657 -4.07 9.89 -6.16
C LEU A 657 -3.37 10.09 -4.81
N ALA A 658 -3.88 9.45 -3.76
CA ALA A 658 -3.24 9.37 -2.45
C ALA A 658 -1.85 8.74 -2.48
N LYS A 659 -1.69 7.55 -3.06
CA LYS A 659 -0.37 6.89 -3.21
C LYS A 659 0.62 7.67 -4.08
N LEU A 660 0.12 8.57 -4.94
CA LEU A 660 0.93 9.47 -5.76
C LEU A 660 1.30 10.78 -5.04
N ASN A 661 0.68 11.09 -3.89
CA ASN A 661 0.68 12.44 -3.29
C ASN A 661 0.31 13.52 -4.31
N ALA A 662 -0.77 13.28 -5.06
CA ALA A 662 -1.18 14.12 -6.19
C ALA A 662 -1.84 15.43 -5.73
N PHE A 663 -1.04 16.37 -5.22
CA PHE A 663 -1.48 17.69 -4.78
C PHE A 663 -2.03 18.57 -5.93
N GLN A 664 -1.53 18.37 -7.16
CA GLN A 664 -2.11 18.99 -8.36
C GLN A 664 -2.82 17.93 -9.21
N VAL A 665 -4.09 18.16 -9.55
CA VAL A 665 -4.86 17.23 -10.42
C VAL A 665 -5.43 17.97 -11.62
N THR A 666 -4.93 17.66 -12.83
CA THR A 666 -5.39 18.33 -14.06
C THR A 666 -6.30 17.44 -14.89
N ALA A 667 -7.52 17.90 -15.18
CA ALA A 667 -8.37 17.32 -16.20
C ALA A 667 -7.84 17.63 -17.62
N LEU A 668 -7.71 16.58 -18.43
CA LEU A 668 -7.47 16.69 -19.88
C LEU A 668 -8.81 16.57 -20.61
N GLY A 669 -9.18 17.63 -21.33
CA GLY A 669 -10.46 17.76 -22.03
C GLY A 669 -11.51 18.57 -21.26
N GLY A 670 -12.54 19.01 -21.99
CA GLY A 670 -13.62 19.86 -21.45
C GLY A 670 -14.57 19.15 -20.49
N TYR A 671 -15.62 19.85 -20.05
CA TYR A 671 -16.61 19.34 -19.09
C TYR A 671 -17.34 18.05 -19.54
N ALA A 672 -17.47 17.81 -20.85
CA ALA A 672 -18.02 16.57 -21.40
C ALA A 672 -17.00 15.39 -21.44
N ALA A 673 -15.73 15.66 -21.13
CA ALA A 673 -14.70 14.66 -20.91
C ALA A 673 -14.60 14.32 -19.41
N ILE A 674 -14.23 15.31 -18.59
CA ILE A 674 -14.19 15.20 -17.13
C ILE A 674 -15.11 16.31 -16.59
N CYS A 675 -16.25 15.96 -15.99
CA CYS A 675 -17.14 17.00 -15.44
C CYS A 675 -16.53 17.63 -14.18
N GLU A 676 -17.07 18.76 -13.74
CA GLU A 676 -16.49 19.50 -12.62
C GLU A 676 -16.62 18.75 -11.30
N GLU A 677 -17.75 18.08 -11.03
CA GLU A 677 -17.93 17.23 -9.84
C GLU A 677 -16.86 16.13 -9.75
N SER A 678 -16.56 15.46 -10.87
CA SER A 678 -15.51 14.44 -10.91
C SER A 678 -14.12 15.03 -10.70
N LEU A 679 -13.83 16.21 -11.27
CA LEU A 679 -12.55 16.88 -11.08
C LEU A 679 -12.37 17.34 -9.62
N GLN A 680 -13.35 18.04 -9.05
CA GLN A 680 -13.32 18.53 -7.68
C GLN A 680 -13.25 17.38 -6.67
N SER A 681 -13.93 16.25 -6.92
CA SER A 681 -13.81 15.07 -6.05
C SER A 681 -12.40 14.46 -6.01
N ALA A 682 -11.49 14.83 -6.93
CA ALA A 682 -10.09 14.45 -6.80
C ALA A 682 -9.44 15.05 -5.54
N LEU A 683 -9.93 16.19 -5.07
CA LEU A 683 -9.50 16.82 -3.82
C LEU A 683 -9.90 16.03 -2.57
N ASP A 684 -10.83 15.07 -2.69
CA ASP A 684 -11.19 14.18 -1.58
C ASP A 684 -10.13 13.10 -1.31
N TRP A 685 -9.02 13.00 -2.07
CA TRP A 685 -8.07 11.90 -1.88
C TRP A 685 -7.41 11.84 -0.49
N PRO A 686 -7.12 12.95 0.22
CA PRO A 686 -6.49 12.87 1.53
C PRO A 686 -7.42 12.25 2.58
N ASP A 687 -8.75 12.36 2.42
CA ASP A 687 -9.70 11.59 3.23
C ASP A 687 -9.39 10.09 3.15
N TYR A 688 -8.91 9.55 2.02
CA TYR A 688 -8.57 8.13 1.88
C TYR A 688 -7.21 7.76 2.52
N VAL A 689 -6.41 8.74 2.96
CA VAL A 689 -5.23 8.55 3.82
C VAL A 689 -5.62 8.66 5.30
N ASN A 690 -6.62 9.50 5.59
CA ASN A 690 -7.13 9.85 6.91
C ASN A 690 -8.28 8.96 7.40
N HIS A 691 -8.89 8.16 6.53
CA HIS A 691 -9.83 7.08 6.89
C HIS A 691 -9.05 5.98 7.60
N ASN A 692 -8.77 6.26 8.87
CA ASN A 692 -7.99 5.44 9.75
C ASN A 692 -8.93 4.59 10.57
N VAL A 693 -8.83 3.26 10.44
CA VAL A 693 -8.76 2.26 11.54
C VAL A 693 -9.82 2.26 12.66
N THR A 694 -10.74 3.20 12.74
CA THR A 694 -11.80 3.31 13.77
C THR A 694 -13.16 2.89 13.22
N GLU A 695 -13.30 2.76 11.90
CA GLU A 695 -14.35 1.96 11.26
C GLU A 695 -14.01 0.45 11.38
N PHE A 696 -14.24 -0.09 12.58
CA PHE A 696 -14.36 -1.53 12.87
C PHE A 696 -15.81 -1.89 13.16
#